data_AF-A0A7C2U2K1-F1
#
_entry.id   AF-A0A7C2U2K1-F1
#
_cell.length_a   1.000
_cell.length_b   1.000
_cell.length_c   1.000
_cell.angle_alpha   90.00
_cell.angle_beta   90.00
_cell.angle_gamma   90.00
#
_symmetry.space_group_name_H-M   'P 1'
#
loop_
_entity.id
_entity.type
_entity.pdbx_description
1 polymer ?
#
loop_
_entity_poly.entity_id
_entity_poly.type
_entity_poly.pdbx_seq_one_letter_code
_entity_poly.pdbx_strand_id
1 'polypeptide(L)'
;MVCKAIVMKIPSPLIPKEHGAWAVLFVPLLVGASIAGKFTPNVLLLALGTLAVFMSYVPAQTLLREWLNASQAPERVRAAKFWAMVYLGAGMLFMLPLFLQNLWWLLGIGTLSVIAFFANFVLTRHYSKTVLSDLISVLGLTLSAPAAYYTITGKLDQTAALLWLMNFLFFGSGIVYVHTKLRAAALKKPEFSFGEKLSLGKLNLIYHLVVLAIVGILAVQNFTPLFALVAFVPMTIHAIYGTLKLSSTVRFKNLGLILLLHSLIFALLFAIGASLILAQAGKAQTPTPATAGLVESQASSRTNLQALINAAQRGDTIFVPAGIYDGNLAIDKKLALIGRDWPVIRGEGNGSVVLITADSCTFKGFVVERSGKMLVHEDAGILIRSNFNHIAENRLRDVLFGIYLLGAHDNTIVDNNVVGRKELELGERGSGFHIWNSQRNRFIGNVIADARDGFYIQNANHTHIERNEVFSLRYGVHYMYADSNVFLHNKFYDNVAGAAIMYSRGIVMRHNSFLRNRGFASFGILFQDCQNSIADSNVIADNVVGMFFEASTGNVFRHNVIAQNDVALQMFQNSERNIFTENNFIANLNPLALVGKRTSTHWNRNGKGNFWSAYEGYDLDHDGVGDVPMRIQNVFDYLEGQYPNLRLYLYSPAAQALAAAAKAFPIIELNREMDEHPLMRPVELAGLTKQKNENSLTERNSH
;
A
#
# COMPACT_ATOMS: atom_id res chain seq x y z
N MET A 1 24.55 -44.10 -14.91
CA MET A 1 24.59 -43.33 -13.63
C MET A 1 24.96 -41.89 -13.97
N VAL A 2 24.00 -40.98 -14.01
CA VAL A 2 24.26 -39.55 -14.19
C VAL A 2 24.37 -38.93 -12.80
N CYS A 3 25.54 -38.40 -12.46
CA CYS A 3 25.77 -37.61 -11.25
C CYS A 3 24.83 -36.40 -11.26
N LYS A 4 23.81 -36.41 -10.40
CA LYS A 4 23.06 -35.19 -10.08
C LYS A 4 24.01 -34.24 -9.37
N ALA A 5 24.39 -33.16 -10.04
CA ALA A 5 25.00 -32.01 -9.40
C ALA A 5 24.08 -31.58 -8.25
N ILE A 6 24.55 -31.72 -7.01
CA ILE A 6 23.87 -31.18 -5.84
C ILE A 6 24.04 -29.67 -5.93
N VAL A 7 23.08 -29.00 -6.59
CA VAL A 7 22.93 -27.56 -6.46
C VAL A 7 22.53 -27.32 -5.01
N MET A 8 23.49 -26.87 -4.18
CA MET A 8 23.20 -26.42 -2.81
C MET A 8 22.22 -25.25 -2.90
N LYS A 9 20.93 -25.52 -2.76
CA LYS A 9 19.91 -24.47 -2.63
C LYS A 9 20.18 -23.73 -1.32
N ILE A 10 20.55 -22.47 -1.43
CA ILE A 10 20.69 -21.58 -0.27
C ILE A 10 19.32 -21.52 0.43
N PRO A 11 19.24 -21.87 1.73
CA PRO A 11 17.99 -21.86 2.46
C PRO A 11 17.48 -20.42 2.62
N SER A 12 16.17 -20.22 2.68
CA SER A 12 15.57 -18.90 2.89
C SER A 12 16.10 -18.23 4.18
N PRO A 13 16.39 -16.91 4.17
CA PRO A 13 16.93 -16.21 5.32
C PRO A 13 15.98 -16.20 6.52
N LEU A 14 16.54 -16.50 7.70
CA LEU A 14 15.84 -16.47 8.98
C LEU A 14 16.03 -15.10 9.65
N ILE A 15 15.14 -14.15 9.36
CA ILE A 15 15.22 -12.78 9.85
C ILE A 15 14.22 -12.47 10.97
N PRO A 16 14.56 -11.58 11.92
CA PRO A 16 13.62 -11.06 12.92
C PRO A 16 12.44 -10.31 12.27
N LYS A 17 11.21 -10.75 12.53
CA LYS A 17 9.97 -10.13 12.00
C LYS A 17 9.41 -9.00 12.87
N GLU A 18 10.03 -8.74 14.02
CA GLU A 18 9.54 -7.79 15.01
C GLU A 18 10.03 -6.38 14.68
N HIS A 19 9.27 -5.67 13.84
CA HIS A 19 9.58 -4.31 13.35
C HIS A 19 9.96 -3.32 14.48
N GLY A 20 9.37 -3.46 15.67
CA GLY A 20 9.71 -2.63 16.85
C GLY A 20 11.12 -2.85 17.38
N ALA A 21 11.67 -4.07 17.30
CA ALA A 21 13.03 -4.37 17.79
C ALA A 21 14.11 -3.69 16.96
N TRP A 22 13.84 -3.41 15.68
CA TRP A 22 14.73 -2.64 14.80
C TRP A 22 14.88 -1.19 15.28
N ALA A 23 13.79 -0.56 15.69
CA ALA A 23 13.83 0.79 16.25
C ALA A 23 14.61 0.81 17.58
N VAL A 24 14.37 -0.18 18.45
CA VAL A 24 15.09 -0.32 19.73
C VAL A 24 16.60 -0.55 19.53
N LEU A 25 17.03 -1.13 18.40
CA LEU A 25 18.45 -1.28 18.08
C LEU A 25 19.05 0.02 17.52
N PHE A 26 18.42 0.62 16.51
CA PHE A 26 19.05 1.70 15.73
C PHE A 26 18.83 3.09 16.31
N VAL A 27 17.69 3.37 16.93
CA VAL A 27 17.45 4.70 17.50
C VAL A 27 18.42 5.00 18.65
N PRO A 28 18.66 4.09 19.62
CA PRO A 28 19.69 4.35 20.64
C PRO A 28 21.08 4.51 20.05
N LEU A 29 21.42 3.73 19.02
CA LEU A 29 22.70 3.87 18.29
C LEU A 29 22.86 5.29 17.73
N LEU A 30 21.83 5.79 17.05
CA LEU A 30 21.80 7.15 16.50
C LEU A 30 21.87 8.21 17.61
N VAL A 31 21.13 8.03 18.71
CA VAL A 31 21.19 8.92 19.86
C VAL A 31 22.60 8.97 20.44
N GLY A 32 23.24 7.82 20.68
CA GLY A 32 24.61 7.75 21.18
C GLY A 32 25.63 8.40 20.25
N ALA A 33 25.49 8.19 18.93
CA ALA A 33 26.35 8.83 17.93
C ALA A 33 26.14 10.35 17.87
N SER A 34 24.91 10.81 17.95
CA SER A 34 24.58 12.24 17.87
C SER A 34 25.16 13.03 19.04
N ILE A 35 25.13 12.46 20.24
CA ILE A 35 25.64 13.09 21.47
C ILE A 35 27.17 13.16 21.49
N ALA A 36 27.85 12.20 20.85
CA ALA A 36 29.30 12.25 20.68
C ALA A 36 29.76 13.31 19.65
N GLY A 37 28.83 13.93 18.90
CA GLY A 37 29.06 15.14 18.11
C GLY A 37 29.71 14.94 16.73
N LYS A 38 30.19 13.73 16.38
CA LYS A 38 30.75 13.42 15.06
C LYS A 38 30.38 12.02 14.59
N PHE A 39 29.69 11.91 13.46
CA PHE A 39 29.49 10.64 12.77
C PHE A 39 30.80 10.23 12.07
N THR A 40 31.44 9.18 12.57
CA THR A 40 32.64 8.59 11.98
C THR A 40 32.29 7.33 11.18
N PRO A 41 33.14 6.88 10.23
CA PRO A 41 32.95 5.60 9.56
C PRO A 41 32.86 4.41 10.54
N ASN A 42 33.48 4.52 11.71
CA ASN A 42 33.41 3.51 12.77
C ASN A 42 31.96 3.31 13.28
N VAL A 43 31.12 4.35 13.28
CA VAL A 43 29.69 4.23 13.66
C VAL A 43 28.95 3.38 12.63
N LEU A 44 29.26 3.52 11.34
CA LEU A 44 28.67 2.70 10.29
C LEU A 44 29.11 1.23 10.42
N LEU A 45 30.39 1.00 10.69
CA LEU A 45 30.91 -0.35 10.96
C LEU A 45 30.23 -0.98 12.18
N LEU A 46 30.05 -0.22 13.27
CA LEU A 46 29.31 -0.66 14.44
C LEU A 46 27.85 -0.98 14.09
N ALA A 47 27.18 -0.12 13.32
CA ALA A 47 25.78 -0.33 12.91
C ALA A 47 25.62 -1.60 12.07
N LEU A 48 26.52 -1.85 11.12
CA LEU A 48 26.51 -3.07 10.29
C LEU A 48 26.86 -4.32 11.11
N GLY A 49 27.85 -4.22 12.01
CA GLY A 49 28.23 -5.32 12.90
C GLY A 49 27.12 -5.70 13.88
N THR A 50 26.52 -4.70 14.54
CA THR A 50 25.39 -4.90 15.46
C THR A 50 24.13 -5.40 14.74
N LEU A 51 23.87 -4.92 13.52
CA LEU A 51 22.80 -5.45 12.67
C LEU A 51 23.02 -6.93 12.35
N ALA A 52 24.22 -7.30 11.92
CA ALA A 52 24.55 -8.69 11.59
C ALA A 52 24.41 -9.60 12.82
N VAL A 53 24.91 -9.19 13.99
CA VAL A 53 24.70 -9.92 15.25
C VAL A 53 23.21 -9.99 15.60
N PHE A 54 22.44 -8.91 15.42
CA PHE A 54 21.00 -8.92 15.65
C PHE A 54 20.24 -9.86 14.71
N MET A 55 20.66 -9.98 13.43
CA MET A 55 20.09 -10.95 12.49
C MET A 55 20.30 -12.40 12.93
N SER A 56 21.37 -12.67 13.70
CA SER A 56 21.64 -13.99 14.28
C SER A 56 20.65 -14.40 15.37
N TYR A 57 19.80 -13.48 15.87
CA TYR A 57 18.83 -13.73 16.95
C TYR A 57 17.91 -14.93 16.67
N VAL A 58 17.24 -14.96 15.50
CA VAL A 58 16.29 -16.04 15.16
C VAL A 58 17.00 -17.38 14.92
N PRO A 59 18.12 -17.44 14.18
CA PRO A 59 18.96 -18.62 14.13
C PRO A 59 19.40 -19.13 15.51
N ALA A 60 19.93 -18.25 16.37
CA ALA A 60 20.43 -18.59 17.70
C ALA A 60 19.32 -19.17 18.59
N GLN A 61 18.13 -18.57 18.60
CA GLN A 61 16.98 -19.13 19.33
C GLN A 61 16.55 -20.49 18.81
N THR A 62 16.62 -20.71 17.50
CA THR A 62 16.24 -21.99 16.88
C THR A 62 17.21 -23.10 17.30
N LEU A 63 18.51 -22.81 17.26
CA LEU A 63 19.55 -23.75 17.69
C LEU A 63 19.50 -24.03 19.20
N LEU A 64 19.22 -23.01 20.02
CA LEU A 64 19.10 -23.18 21.46
C LEU A 64 17.88 -24.01 21.86
N ARG A 65 16.78 -23.92 21.09
CA ARG A 65 15.60 -24.80 21.27
C ARG A 65 15.91 -26.24 20.90
N GLU A 66 16.61 -26.47 19.78
CA GLU A 66 17.07 -27.79 19.35
C GLU A 66 17.99 -28.42 20.42
N TRP A 67 18.98 -27.66 20.91
CA TRP A 67 19.92 -28.11 21.94
C TRP A 67 19.22 -28.52 23.26
N LEU A 68 18.12 -27.85 23.60
CA LEU A 68 17.28 -28.16 24.76
C LEU A 68 16.15 -29.16 24.45
N ASN A 69 16.36 -30.05 23.46
CA ASN A 69 15.49 -31.14 23.03
C ASN A 69 14.06 -30.74 22.65
N ALA A 70 13.82 -29.50 22.22
CA ALA A 70 12.55 -29.13 21.62
C ALA A 70 12.52 -29.55 20.14
N SER A 71 11.51 -30.33 19.73
CA SER A 71 11.36 -30.78 18.33
C SER A 71 11.31 -29.58 17.38
N GLN A 72 12.23 -29.54 16.41
CA GLN A 72 12.30 -28.55 15.33
C GLN A 72 12.40 -29.27 13.99
N ALA A 73 11.81 -28.70 12.94
CA ALA A 73 11.92 -29.26 11.60
C ALA A 73 13.41 -29.32 11.15
N PRO A 74 13.92 -30.46 10.65
CA PRO A 74 15.32 -30.61 10.26
C PRO A 74 15.80 -29.59 9.22
N GLU A 75 14.91 -29.14 8.34
CA GLU A 75 15.21 -28.10 7.35
C GLU A 75 15.44 -26.73 7.99
N ARG A 76 14.63 -26.39 9.00
CA ARG A 76 14.73 -25.14 9.73
C ARG A 76 16.00 -25.07 10.57
N VAL A 77 16.41 -26.20 11.16
CA VAL A 77 17.70 -26.35 11.85
C VAL A 77 18.87 -26.12 10.89
N ARG A 78 18.86 -26.76 9.71
CA ARG A 78 19.90 -26.57 8.68
C ARG A 78 19.99 -25.10 8.26
N ALA A 79 18.85 -24.46 8.01
CA ALA A 79 18.79 -23.03 7.71
C ALA A 79 19.35 -22.18 8.87
N ALA A 80 19.04 -22.51 10.12
CA ALA A 80 19.55 -21.80 11.29
C ALA A 80 21.08 -21.91 11.43
N LYS A 81 21.66 -23.10 11.23
CA LYS A 81 23.13 -23.27 11.25
C LYS A 81 23.80 -22.42 10.16
N PHE A 82 23.28 -22.48 8.94
CA PHE A 82 23.80 -21.71 7.81
C PHE A 82 23.73 -20.20 8.07
N TRP A 83 22.54 -19.67 8.41
CA TRP A 83 22.38 -18.24 8.60
C TRP A 83 23.04 -17.71 9.87
N ALA A 84 23.13 -18.49 10.95
CA ALA A 84 23.93 -18.12 12.12
C ALA A 84 25.40 -17.91 11.74
N MET A 85 25.98 -18.82 10.95
CA MET A 85 27.35 -18.69 10.48
C MET A 85 27.55 -17.45 9.59
N VAL A 86 26.65 -17.23 8.64
CA VAL A 86 26.70 -16.05 7.74
C VAL A 86 26.61 -14.75 8.53
N TYR A 87 25.65 -14.63 9.44
CA TYR A 87 25.43 -13.41 10.22
C TYR A 87 26.54 -13.14 11.23
N LEU A 88 27.04 -14.16 11.93
CA LEU A 88 28.16 -13.99 12.86
C LEU A 88 29.47 -13.69 12.11
N GLY A 89 29.69 -14.30 10.94
CA GLY A 89 30.82 -13.99 10.06
C GLY A 89 30.80 -12.54 9.57
N ALA A 90 29.64 -12.06 9.11
CA ALA A 90 29.46 -10.65 8.74
C ALA A 90 29.65 -9.71 9.94
N GLY A 91 29.13 -10.08 11.11
CA GLY A 91 29.33 -9.32 12.35
C GLY A 91 30.81 -9.20 12.71
N MET A 92 31.56 -10.29 12.63
CA MET A 92 33.01 -10.29 12.88
C MET A 92 33.76 -9.44 11.84
N LEU A 93 33.38 -9.54 10.56
CA LEU A 93 33.98 -8.74 9.48
C LEU A 93 33.86 -7.24 9.74
N PHE A 94 32.70 -6.76 10.18
CA PHE A 94 32.48 -5.33 10.46
C PHE A 94 33.03 -4.88 11.82
N MET A 95 33.09 -5.77 12.81
CA MET A 95 33.64 -5.43 14.14
C MET A 95 35.17 -5.49 14.20
N LEU A 96 35.82 -6.32 13.37
CA LEU A 96 37.28 -6.48 13.37
C LEU A 96 38.06 -5.17 13.23
N PRO A 97 37.72 -4.25 12.30
CA PRO A 97 38.41 -2.96 12.21
C PRO A 97 38.26 -2.08 13.46
N LEU A 98 37.19 -2.25 14.24
CA LEU A 98 36.99 -1.51 15.49
C LEU A 98 37.91 -2.05 16.58
N PHE A 99 38.08 -3.38 16.67
CA PHE A 99 39.00 -3.99 17.63
C PHE A 99 40.47 -3.68 17.31
N LEU A 100 40.83 -3.62 16.03
CA LEU A 100 42.16 -3.19 15.59
C LEU A 100 42.47 -1.73 15.97
N GLN A 101 41.44 -0.91 16.23
CA GLN A 101 41.55 0.45 16.76
C GLN A 101 41.50 0.52 18.29
N ASN A 102 41.74 -0.59 18.99
CA ASN A 102 41.71 -0.71 20.45
C ASN A 102 40.35 -0.45 21.12
N LEU A 103 39.24 -0.57 20.40
CA LEU A 103 37.88 -0.43 20.94
C LEU A 103 37.37 -1.72 21.61
N TRP A 104 38.19 -2.36 22.45
CA TRP A 104 37.92 -3.68 23.03
C TRP A 104 36.71 -3.73 23.96
N TRP A 105 36.32 -2.60 24.57
CA TRP A 105 35.13 -2.56 25.42
C TRP A 105 33.81 -2.81 24.68
N LEU A 106 33.81 -2.75 23.34
CA LEU A 106 32.68 -3.22 22.53
C LEU A 106 32.36 -4.71 22.78
N LEU A 107 33.36 -5.54 23.10
CA LEU A 107 33.13 -6.93 23.52
C LEU A 107 32.42 -7.01 24.88
N GLY A 108 32.79 -6.14 25.82
CA GLY A 108 32.12 -6.06 27.13
C GLY A 108 30.65 -5.68 26.99
N ILE A 109 30.37 -4.64 26.18
CA ILE A 109 28.99 -4.23 25.87
C ILE A 109 28.23 -5.35 25.17
N GLY A 110 28.83 -5.98 24.15
CA GLY A 110 28.22 -7.11 23.44
C GLY A 110 27.94 -8.30 24.36
N THR A 111 28.81 -8.58 25.33
CA THR A 111 28.60 -9.64 26.33
C THR A 111 27.37 -9.36 27.20
N LEU A 112 27.16 -8.11 27.62
CA LEU A 112 25.94 -7.73 28.35
C LEU A 112 24.68 -7.91 27.49
N SER A 113 24.72 -7.58 26.19
CA SER A 113 23.60 -7.86 25.27
C SER A 113 23.33 -9.37 25.13
N VAL A 114 24.38 -10.20 25.11
CA VAL A 114 24.26 -11.67 25.07
C VAL A 114 23.66 -12.23 26.36
N ILE A 115 24.06 -11.73 27.53
CA ILE A 115 23.46 -12.10 28.82
C ILE A 115 21.96 -11.76 28.82
N ALA A 116 21.59 -10.56 28.37
CA ALA A 116 20.20 -10.14 28.24
C ALA A 116 19.42 -11.05 27.27
N PHE A 117 20.03 -11.46 26.15
CA PHE A 117 19.45 -12.42 25.22
C PHE A 117 19.14 -13.77 25.89
N PHE A 118 20.09 -14.35 26.62
CA PHE A 118 19.87 -15.62 27.33
C PHE A 118 18.81 -15.50 28.42
N ALA A 119 18.83 -14.42 29.20
CA ALA A 119 17.82 -14.16 30.21
C ALA A 119 16.41 -14.03 29.58
N ASN A 120 16.27 -13.30 28.47
CA ASN A 120 15.03 -13.20 27.72
C ASN A 120 14.58 -14.58 27.18
N PHE A 121 15.50 -15.39 26.65
CA PHE A 121 15.19 -16.71 26.14
C PHE A 121 14.64 -17.63 27.23
N VAL A 122 15.30 -17.67 28.40
CA VAL A 122 14.86 -18.48 29.55
C VAL A 122 13.47 -18.02 30.02
N LEU A 123 13.26 -16.72 30.20
CA LEU A 123 11.95 -16.20 30.62
C LEU A 123 10.84 -16.54 29.62
N THR A 124 11.09 -16.34 28.33
CA THR A 124 10.09 -16.60 27.28
C THR A 124 9.74 -18.09 27.19
N ARG A 125 10.71 -18.98 27.47
CA ARG A 125 10.50 -20.43 27.53
C ARG A 125 9.61 -20.83 28.71
N HIS A 126 9.79 -20.23 29.89
CA HIS A 126 9.09 -20.63 31.11
C HIS A 126 7.74 -19.92 31.33
N TYR A 127 7.64 -18.64 30.99
CA TYR A 127 6.52 -17.79 31.40
C TYR A 127 5.72 -17.21 30.23
N SER A 128 5.96 -17.67 29.00
CA SER A 128 5.49 -17.05 27.76
C SER A 128 5.97 -15.58 27.63
N LYS A 129 5.60 -14.87 26.56
CA LYS A 129 6.04 -13.46 26.39
C LYS A 129 5.38 -12.57 27.43
N THR A 130 6.18 -11.96 28.32
CA THR A 130 5.74 -11.07 29.40
C THR A 130 6.35 -9.68 29.24
N VAL A 131 5.82 -8.69 29.97
CA VAL A 131 6.44 -7.35 30.05
C VAL A 131 7.89 -7.46 30.51
N LEU A 132 8.17 -8.33 31.49
CA LEU A 132 9.52 -8.52 32.02
C LEU A 132 10.47 -9.08 30.97
N SER A 133 10.06 -10.11 30.22
CA SER A 133 10.92 -10.67 29.16
C SER A 133 11.24 -9.62 28.10
N ASP A 134 10.25 -8.83 27.68
CA ASP A 134 10.45 -7.79 26.66
C ASP A 134 11.30 -6.62 27.18
N LEU A 135 11.16 -6.24 28.46
CA LEU A 135 12.04 -5.24 29.09
C LEU A 135 13.50 -5.71 29.15
N ILE A 136 13.76 -7.00 29.41
CA ILE A 136 15.12 -7.55 29.36
C ILE A 136 15.69 -7.49 27.93
N SER A 137 14.88 -7.77 26.91
CA SER A 137 15.31 -7.57 25.52
C SER A 137 15.67 -6.12 25.21
N VAL A 138 14.84 -5.17 25.64
CA VAL A 138 15.13 -3.73 25.47
C VAL A 138 16.42 -3.35 26.18
N LEU A 139 16.65 -3.83 27.41
CA LEU A 139 17.86 -3.58 28.19
C LEU A 139 19.14 -3.95 27.42
N GLY A 140 19.12 -5.08 26.71
CA GLY A 140 20.25 -5.55 25.90
C GLY A 140 20.40 -4.84 24.56
N LEU A 141 19.29 -4.46 23.91
CA LEU A 141 19.30 -3.77 22.61
C LEU A 141 19.70 -2.30 22.73
N THR A 142 19.29 -1.60 23.80
CA THR A 142 19.62 -0.18 24.02
C THR A 142 21.08 0.06 24.38
N LEU A 143 21.86 -1.00 24.64
CA LEU A 143 23.32 -0.93 24.75
C LEU A 143 24.00 -0.48 23.43
N SER A 144 23.27 -0.41 22.31
CA SER A 144 23.79 0.21 21.10
C SER A 144 24.08 1.71 21.27
N ALA A 145 23.42 2.42 22.20
CA ALA A 145 23.72 3.83 22.51
C ALA A 145 25.11 4.04 23.13
N PRO A 146 25.46 3.42 24.28
CA PRO A 146 26.82 3.54 24.82
C PRO A 146 27.88 2.95 23.88
N ALA A 147 27.56 1.92 23.09
CA ALA A 147 28.49 1.39 22.08
C ALA A 147 28.83 2.44 21.00
N ALA A 148 27.83 3.16 20.48
CA ALA A 148 28.03 4.22 19.49
C ALA A 148 28.83 5.39 20.08
N TYR A 149 28.50 5.82 21.30
CA TYR A 149 29.24 6.85 22.02
C TYR A 149 30.71 6.45 22.21
N TYR A 150 30.97 5.25 22.73
CA TYR A 150 32.32 4.73 22.96
C TYR A 150 33.14 4.63 21.66
N THR A 151 32.50 4.25 20.56
CA THR A 151 33.17 4.12 19.25
C THR A 151 33.69 5.46 18.72
N ILE A 152 33.09 6.58 19.13
CA ILE A 152 33.49 7.92 18.72
C ILE A 152 34.44 8.56 19.75
N THR A 153 34.13 8.43 21.04
CA THR A 153 34.85 9.14 22.12
C THR A 153 36.00 8.35 22.71
N GLY A 154 36.02 7.03 22.54
CA GLY A 154 36.92 6.11 23.23
C GLY A 154 36.66 5.99 24.74
N LYS A 155 35.56 6.55 25.26
CA LYS A 155 35.25 6.63 26.70
C LYS A 155 33.95 5.93 27.06
N LEU A 156 33.97 5.19 28.17
CA LEU A 156 32.79 4.68 28.88
C LEU A 156 32.65 5.44 30.20
N ASP A 157 32.18 6.67 30.09
CA ASP A 157 32.00 7.59 31.20
C ASP A 157 30.52 7.63 31.64
N GLN A 158 30.21 8.56 32.53
CA GLN A 158 28.85 8.80 33.01
C GLN A 158 27.85 9.10 31.88
N THR A 159 28.29 9.77 30.81
CA THR A 159 27.44 10.07 29.66
C THR A 159 26.99 8.79 28.97
N ALA A 160 27.90 7.83 28.77
CA ALA A 160 27.56 6.52 28.20
C ALA A 160 26.50 5.78 29.04
N ALA A 161 26.64 5.81 30.37
CA ALA A 161 25.68 5.19 31.29
C ALA A 161 24.29 5.87 31.24
N LEU A 162 24.26 7.20 31.19
CA LEU A 162 23.02 7.98 31.08
C LEU A 162 22.33 7.75 29.73
N LEU A 163 23.08 7.68 28.63
CA LEU A 163 22.53 7.36 27.31
C LEU A 163 21.83 6.02 27.29
N TRP A 164 22.45 5.00 27.88
CA TRP A 164 21.83 3.69 28.02
C TRP A 164 20.54 3.75 28.84
N LEU A 165 20.59 4.39 30.02
CA LEU A 165 19.45 4.51 30.92
C LEU A 165 18.28 5.25 30.26
N MET A 166 18.53 6.40 29.62
CA MET A 166 17.48 7.19 28.96
C MET A 166 16.80 6.41 27.83
N ASN A 167 17.58 5.73 26.99
CA ASN A 167 17.02 4.89 25.93
C ASN A 167 16.25 3.69 26.49
N PHE A 168 16.76 3.05 27.54
CA PHE A 168 16.07 1.95 28.20
C PHE A 168 14.71 2.38 28.77
N LEU A 169 14.65 3.49 29.52
CA LEU A 169 13.41 4.03 30.08
C LEU A 169 12.41 4.43 28.98
N PHE A 170 12.91 5.02 27.90
CA PHE A 170 12.06 5.43 26.77
C PHE A 170 11.44 4.22 26.05
N PHE A 171 12.27 3.26 25.64
CA PHE A 171 11.76 2.09 24.91
C PHE A 171 10.91 1.16 25.80
N GLY A 172 11.21 1.09 27.09
CA GLY A 172 10.36 0.39 28.06
C GLY A 172 8.95 0.99 28.16
N SER A 173 8.81 2.31 27.98
CA SER A 173 7.50 2.99 27.94
C SER A 173 6.61 2.45 26.81
N GLY A 174 7.20 2.22 25.63
CA GLY A 174 6.53 1.60 24.50
C GLY A 174 6.10 0.16 24.77
N ILE A 175 6.96 -0.65 25.39
CA ILE A 175 6.66 -2.05 25.74
C ILE A 175 5.48 -2.14 26.69
N VAL A 176 5.49 -1.39 27.78
CA VAL A 176 4.39 -1.43 28.77
C VAL A 176 3.08 -0.99 28.12
N TYR A 177 3.12 0.05 27.27
CA TYR A 177 1.94 0.51 26.54
C TYR A 177 1.36 -0.53 25.58
N VAL A 178 2.21 -1.21 24.79
CA VAL A 178 1.78 -2.29 23.89
C VAL A 178 1.15 -3.44 24.67
N HIS A 179 1.75 -3.83 25.80
CA HIS A 179 1.18 -4.87 26.66
C HIS A 179 -0.17 -4.48 27.25
N THR A 180 -0.38 -3.21 27.62
CA THR A 180 -1.71 -2.72 28.01
C THR A 180 -2.73 -2.87 26.90
N LYS A 181 -2.37 -2.53 25.64
CA LYS A 181 -3.27 -2.71 24.48
C LYS A 181 -3.55 -4.17 24.17
N LEU A 182 -2.55 -5.05 24.29
CA LEU A 182 -2.71 -6.51 24.10
C LEU A 182 -3.66 -7.11 25.15
N ARG A 183 -3.51 -6.74 26.42
CA ARG A 183 -4.41 -7.19 27.50
C ARG A 183 -5.84 -6.74 27.26
N ALA A 184 -6.04 -5.49 26.82
CA ALA A 184 -7.36 -4.98 26.48
C ALA A 184 -7.99 -5.73 25.29
N ALA A 185 -7.21 -5.99 24.24
CA ALA A 185 -7.68 -6.73 23.06
C ALA A 185 -8.08 -8.18 23.40
N ALA A 186 -7.34 -8.83 24.31
CA ALA A 186 -7.62 -10.20 24.73
C ALA A 186 -8.99 -10.37 25.40
N LEU A 187 -9.53 -9.31 26.02
CA LEU A 187 -10.83 -9.35 26.69
C LEU A 187 -12.02 -9.32 25.74
N LYS A 188 -11.83 -8.96 24.45
CA LYS A 188 -12.88 -8.90 23.40
C LYS A 188 -14.17 -8.14 23.80
N LYS A 189 -14.09 -7.24 24.79
CA LYS A 189 -15.22 -6.45 25.26
C LYS A 189 -15.45 -5.23 24.35
N PRO A 190 -16.69 -4.89 23.96
CA PRO A 190 -16.94 -3.78 23.04
C PRO A 190 -16.51 -2.44 23.64
N GLU A 191 -16.80 -2.20 24.92
CA GLU A 191 -16.41 -0.99 25.64
C GLU A 191 -15.95 -1.28 27.08
N PHE A 192 -15.02 -0.46 27.58
CA PHE A 192 -14.52 -0.52 28.94
C PHE A 192 -15.01 0.69 29.74
N SER A 193 -15.43 0.46 31.00
CA SER A 193 -15.72 1.55 31.94
C SER A 193 -14.44 2.30 32.32
N PHE A 194 -14.59 3.50 32.88
CA PHE A 194 -13.43 4.29 33.32
C PHE A 194 -12.56 3.55 34.35
N GLY A 195 -13.17 2.86 35.31
CA GLY A 195 -12.44 2.06 36.31
C GLY A 195 -11.70 0.87 35.70
N GLU A 196 -12.29 0.19 34.72
CA GLU A 196 -11.65 -0.91 33.99
C GLU A 196 -10.45 -0.42 33.16
N LYS A 197 -10.59 0.72 32.49
CA LYS A 197 -9.50 1.36 31.74
C LYS A 197 -8.32 1.70 32.66
N LEU A 198 -8.59 2.26 33.83
CA LEU A 198 -7.56 2.59 34.82
C LEU A 198 -6.89 1.33 35.39
N SER A 199 -7.67 0.29 35.67
CA SER A 199 -7.15 -1.00 36.15
C SER A 199 -6.22 -1.67 35.12
N LEU A 200 -6.66 -1.76 33.86
CA LEU A 200 -5.88 -2.33 32.76
C LEU A 200 -4.64 -1.49 32.42
N GLY A 201 -4.75 -0.17 32.55
CA GLY A 201 -3.67 0.78 32.31
C GLY A 201 -2.76 1.05 33.52
N LYS A 202 -3.03 0.47 34.69
CA LYS A 202 -2.34 0.80 35.94
C LYS A 202 -0.81 0.71 35.82
N LEU A 203 -0.30 -0.40 35.28
CA LEU A 203 1.13 -0.60 35.09
C LEU A 203 1.72 0.44 34.11
N ASN A 204 1.00 0.75 33.03
CA ASN A 204 1.40 1.76 32.05
C ASN A 204 1.50 3.16 32.67
N LEU A 205 0.51 3.57 33.45
CA LEU A 205 0.51 4.89 34.10
C LEU A 205 1.60 4.99 35.17
N ILE A 206 1.75 3.96 36.02
CA ILE A 206 2.81 3.93 37.04
C ILE A 206 4.19 3.98 36.39
N TYR A 207 4.40 3.22 35.31
CA TYR A 207 5.69 3.21 34.61
C TYR A 207 6.07 4.61 34.13
N HIS A 208 5.16 5.33 33.48
CA HIS A 208 5.44 6.69 32.98
C HIS A 208 5.67 7.69 34.12
N LEU A 209 4.92 7.60 35.23
CA LEU A 209 5.16 8.43 36.40
C LEU A 209 6.55 8.17 37.01
N VAL A 210 6.95 6.91 37.13
CA VAL A 210 8.28 6.52 37.62
C VAL A 210 9.39 7.01 36.68
N VAL A 211 9.21 6.88 35.37
CA VAL A 211 10.17 7.39 34.37
C VAL A 211 10.36 8.90 34.52
N LEU A 212 9.26 9.67 34.58
CA LEU A 212 9.35 11.13 34.76
C LEU A 212 10.00 11.50 36.11
N ALA A 213 9.72 10.75 37.17
CA ALA A 213 10.36 10.97 38.47
C ALA A 213 11.87 10.69 38.42
N ILE A 214 12.30 9.58 37.81
CA ILE A 214 13.72 9.23 37.65
C ILE A 214 14.44 10.31 36.84
N VAL A 215 13.90 10.67 35.66
CA VAL A 215 14.51 11.69 34.80
C VAL A 215 14.51 13.06 35.48
N GLY A 216 13.46 13.39 36.24
CA GLY A 216 13.37 14.62 37.01
C GLY A 216 14.40 14.71 38.14
N ILE A 217 14.61 13.62 38.89
CA ILE A 217 15.65 13.53 39.92
C ILE A 217 17.04 13.69 39.30
N LEU A 218 17.31 13.00 38.17
CA LEU A 218 18.57 13.15 37.44
C LEU A 218 18.78 14.58 36.94
N ALA A 219 17.72 15.27 36.52
CA ALA A 219 17.79 16.67 36.11
C ALA A 219 18.08 17.62 37.28
N VAL A 220 17.40 17.45 38.42
CA VAL A 220 17.62 18.25 39.64
C VAL A 220 19.02 18.05 40.20
N GLN A 221 19.56 16.84 40.08
CA GLN A 221 20.93 16.51 40.48
C GLN A 221 21.99 16.90 39.43
N ASN A 222 21.61 17.60 38.36
CA ASN A 222 22.47 18.05 37.26
C ASN A 222 23.19 16.91 36.49
N PHE A 223 22.68 15.69 36.56
CA PHE A 223 23.17 14.58 35.73
C PHE A 223 22.66 14.66 34.30
N THR A 224 21.49 15.26 34.08
CA THR A 224 20.92 15.49 32.74
C THR A 224 20.35 16.91 32.66
N PRO A 225 20.28 17.55 31.48
CA PRO A 225 19.58 18.83 31.36
C PRO A 225 18.11 18.68 31.72
N LEU A 226 17.49 19.73 32.28
CA LEU A 226 16.04 19.75 32.52
C LEU A 226 15.23 19.48 31.24
N PHE A 227 15.77 19.89 30.09
CA PHE A 227 15.16 19.62 28.78
C PHE A 227 15.04 18.12 28.46
N ALA A 228 15.82 17.24 29.09
CA ALA A 228 15.71 15.79 28.89
C ALA A 228 14.30 15.28 29.24
N LEU A 229 13.60 15.92 30.19
CA LEU A 229 12.21 15.60 30.51
C LEU A 229 11.27 15.78 29.31
N VAL A 230 11.51 16.80 28.48
CA VAL A 230 10.68 17.14 27.31
C VAL A 230 10.68 15.99 26.31
N ALA A 231 11.77 15.24 26.18
CA ALA A 231 11.86 14.09 25.28
C ALA A 231 10.89 12.95 25.66
N PHE A 232 10.48 12.84 26.94
CA PHE A 232 9.55 11.82 27.44
C PHE A 232 8.08 12.27 27.42
N VAL A 233 7.82 13.57 27.30
CA VAL A 233 6.45 14.13 27.36
C VAL A 233 5.54 13.58 26.25
N PRO A 234 5.94 13.55 24.95
CA PRO A 234 5.06 13.06 23.89
C PRO A 234 4.59 11.62 24.12
N MET A 235 5.52 10.72 24.47
CA MET A 235 5.20 9.31 24.73
C MET A 235 4.32 9.16 25.98
N THR A 236 4.56 9.98 27.02
CA THR A 236 3.74 9.97 28.23
C THR A 236 2.31 10.43 27.98
N ILE A 237 2.14 11.53 27.23
CA ILE A 237 0.81 12.02 26.83
C ILE A 237 0.09 10.94 26.00
N HIS A 238 0.81 10.33 25.05
CA HIS A 238 0.25 9.26 24.22
C HIS A 238 -0.19 8.05 25.06
N ALA A 239 0.62 7.65 26.03
CA ALA A 239 0.32 6.52 26.90
C ALA A 239 -0.89 6.79 27.82
N ILE A 240 -1.00 8.01 28.37
CA ILE A 240 -2.15 8.43 29.17
C ILE A 240 -3.41 8.47 28.31
N TYR A 241 -3.36 9.20 27.19
CA TYR A 241 -4.49 9.29 26.26
C TYR A 241 -4.93 7.91 25.74
N GLY A 242 -3.96 7.07 25.37
CA GLY A 242 -4.19 5.72 24.90
C GLY A 242 -4.81 4.79 25.95
N THR A 243 -4.57 5.05 27.24
CA THR A 243 -5.23 4.39 28.38
C THR A 243 -6.67 4.88 28.54
N LEU A 244 -6.91 6.19 28.43
CA LEU A 244 -8.26 6.76 28.54
C LEU A 244 -9.17 6.37 27.36
N LYS A 245 -8.58 6.12 26.19
CA LYS A 245 -9.23 5.66 24.96
C LYS A 245 -8.97 4.17 24.68
N LEU A 246 -8.80 3.35 25.71
CA LEU A 246 -8.61 1.91 25.55
C LEU A 246 -9.84 1.27 24.89
N SER A 247 -9.61 0.40 23.90
CA SER A 247 -10.62 -0.39 23.20
C SER A 247 -10.09 -1.80 22.93
N SER A 248 -10.98 -2.75 22.64
CA SER A 248 -10.62 -4.14 22.33
C SER A 248 -10.09 -4.34 20.91
N THR A 249 -10.28 -3.37 20.02
CA THR A 249 -9.78 -3.41 18.64
C THR A 249 -8.44 -2.72 18.52
N VAL A 250 -7.37 -3.46 18.22
CA VAL A 250 -6.01 -2.91 18.06
C VAL A 250 -5.54 -3.06 16.61
N ARG A 251 -5.25 -1.94 15.96
CA ARG A 251 -4.59 -1.92 14.64
C ARG A 251 -3.06 -1.96 14.82
N PHE A 252 -2.49 -3.17 14.90
CA PHE A 252 -1.07 -3.37 15.24
C PHE A 252 -0.08 -2.65 14.30
N LYS A 253 -0.37 -2.56 13.00
CA LYS A 253 0.47 -1.82 12.04
C LYS A 253 0.55 -0.33 12.41
N ASN A 254 -0.60 0.30 12.69
CA ASN A 254 -0.67 1.71 13.07
C ASN A 254 0.02 1.94 14.41
N LEU A 255 -0.17 1.03 15.37
CA LEU A 255 0.49 1.09 16.67
C LEU A 255 2.03 1.07 16.53
N GLY A 256 2.56 0.18 15.67
CA GLY A 256 3.99 0.12 15.38
C GLY A 256 4.54 1.42 14.77
N LEU A 257 3.85 2.00 13.79
CA LEU A 257 4.24 3.26 13.15
C LEU A 257 4.21 4.44 14.14
N ILE A 258 3.19 4.50 15.00
CA ILE A 258 3.09 5.52 16.05
C ILE A 258 4.26 5.43 17.02
N LEU A 259 4.62 4.22 17.48
CA LEU A 259 5.74 4.06 18.40
C LEU A 259 7.10 4.41 17.76
N LEU A 260 7.26 4.08 16.47
CA LEU A 260 8.43 4.52 15.70
C LEU A 260 8.51 6.05 15.61
N LEU A 261 7.38 6.72 15.33
CA LEU A 261 7.31 8.18 15.32
C LEU A 261 7.71 8.76 16.68
N HIS A 262 7.20 8.22 17.79
CA HIS A 262 7.59 8.65 19.13
C HIS A 262 9.08 8.43 19.40
N SER A 263 9.68 7.34 18.93
CA SER A 263 11.12 7.11 19.10
C SER A 263 11.98 8.08 18.30
N LEU A 264 11.51 8.49 17.12
CA LEU A 264 12.18 9.51 16.31
C LEU A 264 12.04 10.90 16.95
N ILE A 265 10.85 11.24 17.48
CA ILE A 265 10.63 12.47 18.24
C ILE A 265 11.51 12.49 19.49
N PHE A 266 11.60 11.38 20.22
CA PHE A 266 12.49 11.24 21.37
C PHE A 266 13.94 11.48 20.97
N ALA A 267 14.44 10.81 19.93
CA ALA A 267 15.80 11.00 19.47
C ALA A 267 16.10 12.45 19.04
N LEU A 268 15.16 13.07 18.33
CA LEU A 268 15.26 14.46 17.92
C LEU A 268 15.29 15.42 19.12
N LEU A 269 14.33 15.29 20.04
CA LEU A 269 14.25 16.15 21.24
C LEU A 269 15.45 15.93 22.16
N PHE A 270 15.93 14.70 22.28
CA PHE A 270 17.13 14.39 23.07
C PHE A 270 18.39 15.01 22.45
N ALA A 271 18.53 14.94 21.11
CA ALA A 271 19.61 15.58 20.37
C ALA A 271 19.54 17.12 20.43
N ILE A 272 18.33 17.71 20.33
CA ILE A 272 18.11 19.15 20.51
C ILE A 272 18.47 19.57 21.93
N GLY A 273 18.04 18.82 22.94
CA GLY A 273 18.39 19.10 24.34
C GLY A 273 19.89 19.15 24.58
N ALA A 274 20.63 18.21 23.98
CA ALA A 274 22.08 18.21 24.03
C ALA A 274 22.72 19.36 23.23
N SER A 275 22.15 19.69 22.07
CA SER A 275 22.61 20.81 21.23
C SER A 275 22.35 22.18 21.87
N LEU A 276 21.27 22.33 22.64
CA LEU A 276 20.93 23.56 23.38
C LEU A 276 21.91 23.82 24.54
N ILE A 277 22.47 22.77 25.15
CA ILE A 277 23.57 22.90 26.11
C ILE A 277 24.83 23.44 25.42
N LEU A 278 25.12 22.96 24.20
CA LEU A 278 26.25 23.45 23.40
C LEU A 278 26.01 24.87 22.85
N ALA A 279 24.77 25.22 22.52
CA ALA A 279 24.38 26.52 21.99
C ALA A 279 24.27 27.62 23.06
N GLN A 280 24.13 27.28 24.35
CA GLN A 280 24.24 28.26 25.45
C GLN A 280 25.66 28.85 25.60
N ALA A 281 26.65 28.35 24.85
CA ALA A 281 27.99 28.95 24.70
C ALA A 281 28.14 29.88 23.47
N GLY A 282 27.10 30.10 22.66
CA GLY A 282 27.18 30.91 21.44
C GLY A 282 25.90 31.70 21.17
N LYS A 283 25.85 32.93 21.67
CA LYS A 283 24.70 33.84 21.53
C LYS A 283 24.45 34.32 20.08
N ALA A 284 23.15 34.34 19.76
CA ALA A 284 22.36 35.46 19.23
C ALA A 284 22.32 35.82 17.71
N GLN A 285 21.06 35.87 17.25
CA GLN A 285 20.39 36.86 16.38
C GLN A 285 20.33 36.68 14.85
N THR A 286 19.09 36.45 14.38
CA THR A 286 18.52 36.85 13.09
C THR A 286 18.00 38.30 13.13
N PRO A 287 17.79 38.97 11.97
CA PRO A 287 16.40 39.20 11.52
C PRO A 287 16.18 39.26 9.98
N THR A 288 14.89 39.33 9.64
CA THR A 288 14.18 39.15 8.34
C THR A 288 13.88 40.50 7.60
N PRO A 289 13.11 40.59 6.48
CA PRO A 289 13.52 41.19 5.19
C PRO A 289 12.70 42.43 4.73
N ALA A 290 12.94 42.95 3.51
CA ALA A 290 12.15 44.05 2.91
C ALA A 290 11.80 43.88 1.40
N THR A 291 10.49 44.00 1.14
CA THR A 291 9.66 44.50 0.01
C THR A 291 10.14 44.64 -1.46
N ALA A 292 9.44 43.89 -2.32
CA ALA A 292 8.59 44.25 -3.48
C ALA A 292 9.08 45.18 -4.63
N GLY A 293 9.02 44.63 -5.85
CA GLY A 293 8.92 45.35 -7.13
C GLY A 293 8.22 44.47 -8.18
N LEU A 294 7.34 45.06 -9.00
CA LEU A 294 6.57 44.41 -10.06
C LEU A 294 7.48 44.03 -11.24
N VAL A 295 7.44 42.78 -11.70
CA VAL A 295 8.10 42.35 -12.94
C VAL A 295 7.21 41.37 -13.70
N GLU A 296 6.80 41.80 -14.89
CA GLU A 296 6.29 40.93 -15.94
C GLU A 296 7.52 40.36 -16.68
N SER A 297 7.95 39.13 -16.34
CA SER A 297 9.13 38.53 -16.98
C SER A 297 8.73 37.45 -17.98
N GLN A 298 9.08 37.66 -19.24
CA GLN A 298 9.15 36.57 -20.21
C GLN A 298 10.35 35.68 -19.86
N ALA A 299 10.08 34.42 -19.51
CA ALA A 299 11.14 33.45 -19.24
C ALA A 299 11.94 33.18 -20.53
N SER A 300 13.26 33.15 -20.45
CA SER A 300 14.12 32.65 -21.53
C SER A 300 14.60 31.24 -21.18
N SER A 301 15.07 30.47 -22.15
CA SER A 301 15.52 29.07 -21.99
C SER A 301 16.80 28.90 -21.13
N ARG A 302 17.24 29.94 -20.41
CA ARG A 302 18.34 29.93 -19.42
C ARG A 302 17.89 30.30 -17.99
N THR A 303 16.60 30.53 -17.78
CA THR A 303 16.07 31.03 -16.50
C THR A 303 15.72 29.87 -15.56
N ASN A 304 16.19 29.91 -14.31
CA ASN A 304 15.78 29.00 -13.26
C ASN A 304 14.28 29.19 -12.96
N LEU A 305 13.46 28.19 -13.32
CA LEU A 305 12.00 28.28 -13.20
C LEU A 305 11.54 28.37 -11.73
N GLN A 306 12.25 27.72 -10.80
CA GLN A 306 11.94 27.86 -9.36
C GLN A 306 12.17 29.30 -8.88
N ALA A 307 13.19 29.99 -9.38
CA ALA A 307 13.41 31.39 -9.03
C ALA A 307 12.25 32.30 -9.48
N LEU A 308 11.64 32.01 -10.65
CA LEU A 308 10.44 32.71 -11.11
C LEU A 308 9.23 32.43 -10.21
N ILE A 309 9.02 31.17 -9.82
CA ILE A 309 7.96 30.78 -8.86
C ILE A 309 8.17 31.49 -7.51
N ASN A 310 9.41 31.57 -7.03
CA ASN A 310 9.75 32.22 -5.78
C ASN A 310 9.47 33.73 -5.83
N ALA A 311 9.78 34.39 -6.96
CA ALA A 311 9.57 35.83 -7.17
C ALA A 311 8.09 36.20 -7.41
N ALA A 312 7.28 35.28 -7.94
CA ALA A 312 5.87 35.52 -8.23
C ALA A 312 5.02 35.75 -6.96
N GLN A 313 4.00 36.59 -7.10
CA GLN A 313 3.00 36.89 -6.09
C GLN A 313 1.86 35.86 -6.11
N ARG A 314 1.12 35.78 -5.01
CA ARG A 314 0.00 34.85 -4.87
C ARG A 314 -1.11 35.23 -5.84
N GLY A 315 -1.48 34.32 -6.74
CA GLY A 315 -2.49 34.49 -7.77
C GLY A 315 -1.91 34.76 -9.16
N ASP A 316 -0.59 34.97 -9.27
CA ASP A 316 0.05 35.26 -10.55
C ASP A 316 -0.06 34.09 -11.53
N THR A 317 -0.03 34.43 -12.81
CA THR A 317 0.10 33.48 -13.91
C THR A 317 1.50 33.59 -14.52
N ILE A 318 2.21 32.47 -14.58
CA ILE A 318 3.54 32.37 -15.19
C ILE A 318 3.40 31.55 -16.47
N PHE A 319 3.68 32.19 -17.61
CA PHE A 319 3.78 31.52 -18.90
C PHE A 319 5.21 31.05 -19.14
N VAL A 320 5.39 29.75 -19.33
CA VAL A 320 6.69 29.12 -19.55
C VAL A 320 6.79 28.75 -21.03
N PRO A 321 7.68 29.38 -21.82
CA PRO A 321 7.86 29.03 -23.23
C PRO A 321 8.58 27.68 -23.38
N ALA A 322 8.57 27.12 -24.59
CA ALA A 322 9.32 25.92 -24.92
C ALA A 322 10.79 26.02 -24.46
N GLY A 323 11.27 24.95 -23.85
CA GLY A 323 12.60 24.88 -23.27
C GLY A 323 12.75 23.66 -22.37
N ILE A 324 13.96 23.44 -21.87
CA ILE A 324 14.27 22.44 -20.84
C ILE A 324 14.64 23.20 -19.57
N TYR A 325 13.96 22.87 -18.48
CA TYR A 325 14.14 23.46 -17.17
C TYR A 325 14.56 22.35 -16.21
N ASP A 326 15.84 22.32 -15.86
CA ASP A 326 16.40 21.34 -14.94
C ASP A 326 16.06 21.68 -13.48
N GLY A 327 15.79 20.65 -12.69
CA GLY A 327 15.52 20.74 -11.26
C GLY A 327 14.09 20.36 -10.90
N ASN A 328 13.89 20.09 -9.61
CA ASN A 328 12.57 19.85 -9.04
C ASN A 328 11.88 21.18 -8.69
N LEU A 329 10.56 21.24 -8.84
CA LEU A 329 9.76 22.43 -8.58
C LEU A 329 8.87 22.27 -7.35
N ALA A 330 8.75 23.33 -6.57
CA ALA A 330 7.81 23.45 -5.46
C ALA A 330 6.87 24.64 -5.70
N ILE A 331 5.56 24.38 -5.73
CA ILE A 331 4.49 25.36 -5.85
C ILE A 331 3.79 25.45 -4.49
N ASP A 332 4.25 26.40 -3.67
CA ASP A 332 3.87 26.59 -2.27
C ASP A 332 2.95 27.79 -2.03
N LYS A 333 2.58 28.48 -3.10
CA LYS A 333 1.61 29.58 -3.12
C LYS A 333 0.68 29.42 -4.32
N LYS A 334 -0.55 29.94 -4.21
CA LYS A 334 -1.55 29.89 -5.30
C LYS A 334 -0.94 30.53 -6.55
N LEU A 335 -0.77 29.76 -7.63
CA LEU A 335 -0.22 30.20 -8.91
C LEU A 335 -0.87 29.47 -10.08
N ALA A 336 -0.89 30.09 -11.25
CA ALA A 336 -1.13 29.41 -12.51
C ALA A 336 0.17 29.29 -13.30
N LEU A 337 0.73 28.09 -13.37
CA LEU A 337 1.91 27.79 -14.16
C LEU A 337 1.45 27.13 -15.48
N ILE A 338 1.70 27.80 -16.60
CA ILE A 338 1.17 27.42 -17.92
C ILE A 338 2.31 27.32 -18.93
N GLY A 339 2.58 26.11 -19.40
CA GLY A 339 3.52 25.84 -20.47
C GLY A 339 2.95 26.19 -21.85
N ARG A 340 3.77 26.80 -22.69
CA ARG A 340 3.50 27.06 -24.11
C ARG A 340 4.43 26.22 -24.96
N ASP A 341 3.87 25.41 -25.85
CA ASP A 341 4.62 24.46 -26.70
C ASP A 341 5.41 23.41 -25.89
N TRP A 342 4.79 22.90 -24.81
CA TRP A 342 5.27 21.75 -24.05
C TRP A 342 6.70 21.89 -23.47
N PRO A 343 7.00 22.92 -22.67
CA PRO A 343 8.26 22.99 -21.92
C PRO A 343 8.50 21.74 -21.07
N VAL A 344 9.76 21.31 -21.01
CA VAL A 344 10.21 20.14 -20.27
C VAL A 344 10.71 20.55 -18.90
N ILE A 345 10.09 20.06 -17.83
CA ILE A 345 10.63 20.09 -16.48
C ILE A 345 11.35 18.77 -16.26
N ARG A 346 12.69 18.84 -16.20
CA ARG A 346 13.55 17.67 -16.03
C ARG A 346 14.01 17.58 -14.58
N GLY A 347 13.43 16.64 -13.85
CA GLY A 347 13.80 16.37 -12.46
C GLY A 347 15.24 15.87 -12.32
N GLU A 348 15.72 15.89 -11.08
CA GLU A 348 17.11 15.53 -10.76
C GLU A 348 17.34 14.01 -10.71
N GLY A 349 16.28 13.20 -10.87
CA GLY A 349 16.33 11.74 -10.64
C GLY A 349 16.27 11.35 -9.16
N ASN A 350 15.87 12.28 -8.29
CA ASN A 350 15.62 12.07 -6.86
C ASN A 350 14.39 12.87 -6.43
N GLY A 351 13.52 12.29 -5.60
CA GLY A 351 12.30 12.95 -5.15
C GLY A 351 11.23 13.08 -6.23
N SER A 352 10.21 13.88 -5.93
CA SER A 352 9.16 14.23 -6.90
C SER A 352 9.57 15.43 -7.76
N VAL A 353 9.24 15.41 -9.05
CA VAL A 353 9.66 16.46 -10.00
C VAL A 353 8.89 17.77 -9.75
N VAL A 354 7.58 17.69 -9.55
CA VAL A 354 6.73 18.83 -9.20
C VAL A 354 5.98 18.53 -7.91
N LEU A 355 6.15 19.37 -6.90
CA LEU A 355 5.44 19.30 -5.62
C LEU A 355 4.50 20.50 -5.48
N ILE A 356 3.21 20.23 -5.32
CA ILE A 356 2.16 21.25 -5.14
C ILE A 356 1.64 21.15 -3.70
N THR A 357 1.86 22.20 -2.91
CA THR A 357 1.43 22.29 -1.50
C THR A 357 0.49 23.46 -1.22
N ALA A 358 0.30 24.37 -2.16
CA ALA A 358 -0.72 25.41 -2.08
C ALA A 358 -2.04 25.01 -2.74
N ASP A 359 -3.15 25.46 -2.16
CA ASP A 359 -4.47 25.29 -2.74
C ASP A 359 -4.68 26.17 -3.99
N SER A 360 -5.61 25.74 -4.84
CA SER A 360 -6.09 26.52 -6.00
C SER A 360 -5.02 26.86 -7.03
N CYS A 361 -4.01 26.00 -7.18
CA CYS A 361 -2.99 26.14 -8.22
C CYS A 361 -3.47 25.58 -9.56
N THR A 362 -2.98 26.15 -10.67
CA THR A 362 -3.09 25.56 -12.00
C THR A 362 -1.71 25.14 -12.48
N PHE A 363 -1.58 23.90 -12.95
CA PHE A 363 -0.36 23.39 -13.58
C PHE A 363 -0.71 22.72 -14.90
N LYS A 364 -0.33 23.37 -16.00
CA LYS A 364 -0.85 23.03 -17.33
C LYS A 364 0.21 23.08 -18.42
N GLY A 365 0.20 22.10 -19.33
CA GLY A 365 0.94 22.20 -20.61
C GLY A 365 2.42 21.83 -20.53
N PHE A 366 2.83 20.98 -19.58
CA PHE A 366 4.23 20.61 -19.37
C PHE A 366 4.54 19.19 -19.81
N VAL A 367 5.80 18.96 -20.22
CA VAL A 367 6.42 17.63 -20.14
C VAL A 367 7.13 17.54 -18.78
N VAL A 368 6.87 16.49 -18.02
CA VAL A 368 7.52 16.24 -16.73
C VAL A 368 8.27 14.92 -16.82
N GLU A 369 9.58 14.94 -16.54
CA GLU A 369 10.42 13.75 -16.68
C GLU A 369 11.45 13.60 -15.57
N ARG A 370 11.99 12.38 -15.44
CA ARG A 370 13.12 12.03 -14.57
C ARG A 370 12.85 12.23 -13.08
N SER A 371 11.75 11.65 -12.59
CA SER A 371 11.50 11.56 -11.13
C SER A 371 12.53 10.65 -10.44
N GLY A 372 12.52 10.65 -9.11
CA GLY A 372 13.20 9.63 -8.32
C GLY A 372 12.72 8.20 -8.60
N LYS A 373 13.42 7.21 -8.00
CA LYS A 373 13.22 5.77 -8.24
C LYS A 373 12.77 5.01 -7.00
N MET A 374 12.59 5.68 -5.87
CA MET A 374 12.38 5.03 -4.58
C MET A 374 10.89 4.89 -4.27
N LEU A 375 10.35 3.67 -4.36
CA LEU A 375 8.97 3.36 -3.98
C LEU A 375 8.63 3.78 -2.55
N VAL A 376 9.60 3.67 -1.62
CA VAL A 376 9.41 4.01 -0.21
C VAL A 376 9.30 5.52 0.05
N HIS A 377 9.85 6.34 -0.86
CA HIS A 377 9.73 7.80 -0.82
C HIS A 377 8.53 8.29 -1.64
N GLU A 378 7.91 7.40 -2.41
CA GLU A 378 6.76 7.67 -3.25
C GLU A 378 7.06 8.78 -4.28
N ASP A 379 8.27 8.72 -4.87
CA ASP A 379 8.75 9.69 -5.87
C ASP A 379 7.81 9.79 -7.07
N ALA A 380 7.29 10.98 -7.36
CA ALA A 380 6.29 11.18 -8.41
C ALA A 380 6.74 12.17 -9.48
N GLY A 381 6.13 12.11 -10.67
CA GLY A 381 6.18 13.22 -11.62
C GLY A 381 5.55 14.46 -11.01
N ILE A 382 4.29 14.35 -10.57
CA ILE A 382 3.56 15.43 -9.92
C ILE A 382 2.97 14.92 -8.59
N LEU A 383 3.40 15.50 -7.47
CA LEU A 383 2.89 15.22 -6.13
C LEU A 383 2.03 16.39 -5.64
N ILE A 384 0.78 16.11 -5.27
CA ILE A 384 -0.21 17.08 -4.83
C ILE A 384 -0.57 16.78 -3.37
N ARG A 385 -0.38 17.77 -2.50
CA ARG A 385 -0.69 17.72 -1.06
C ARG A 385 -1.66 18.83 -0.62
N SER A 386 -2.38 19.39 -1.58
CA SER A 386 -3.28 20.53 -1.40
C SER A 386 -4.58 20.35 -2.20
N ASN A 387 -5.51 21.28 -2.04
CA ASN A 387 -6.88 21.16 -2.52
C ASN A 387 -7.19 22.11 -3.69
N PHE A 388 -8.28 21.83 -4.40
CA PHE A 388 -8.83 22.70 -5.44
C PHE A 388 -7.87 23.02 -6.60
N ASN A 389 -6.87 22.17 -6.85
CA ASN A 389 -5.91 22.38 -7.93
C ASN A 389 -6.47 21.89 -9.26
N HIS A 390 -5.97 22.50 -10.34
CA HIS A 390 -6.26 22.12 -11.71
C HIS A 390 -4.99 21.67 -12.42
N ILE A 391 -4.88 20.36 -12.68
CA ILE A 391 -3.72 19.73 -13.31
C ILE A 391 -4.14 19.24 -14.68
N ALA A 392 -3.72 19.95 -15.73
CA ALA A 392 -4.32 19.78 -17.04
C ALA A 392 -3.27 19.62 -18.15
N GLU A 393 -3.55 18.78 -19.14
CA GLU A 393 -2.77 18.74 -20.38
C GLU A 393 -1.25 18.61 -20.11
N ASN A 394 -0.84 17.67 -19.25
CA ASN A 394 0.58 17.40 -19.00
C ASN A 394 1.00 16.05 -19.59
N ARG A 395 2.26 15.91 -19.97
CA ARG A 395 2.87 14.67 -20.47
C ARG A 395 3.95 14.21 -19.50
N LEU A 396 3.71 13.10 -18.82
CA LEU A 396 4.63 12.53 -17.85
C LEU A 396 5.31 11.31 -18.46
N ARG A 397 6.64 11.25 -18.40
CA ARG A 397 7.46 10.13 -18.90
C ARG A 397 8.69 9.94 -18.03
N ASP A 398 9.26 8.74 -17.97
CA ASP A 398 10.38 8.45 -17.06
C ASP A 398 10.08 8.89 -15.61
N VAL A 399 8.90 8.50 -15.13
CA VAL A 399 8.43 8.78 -13.77
C VAL A 399 8.07 7.47 -13.05
N LEU A 400 8.33 7.40 -11.75
CA LEU A 400 7.99 6.25 -10.93
C LEU A 400 6.48 6.20 -10.66
N PHE A 401 5.96 7.17 -9.90
CA PHE A 401 4.52 7.47 -9.85
C PHE A 401 4.23 8.63 -10.80
N GLY A 402 3.13 8.57 -11.55
CA GLY A 402 2.77 9.67 -12.46
C GLY A 402 2.28 10.89 -11.69
N ILE A 403 1.00 10.89 -11.33
CA ILE A 403 0.38 11.93 -10.51
C ILE A 403 -0.07 11.32 -9.18
N TYR A 404 0.44 11.84 -8.08
CA TYR A 404 0.15 11.35 -6.73
C TYR A 404 -0.61 12.42 -5.93
N LEU A 405 -1.82 12.10 -5.48
CA LEU A 405 -2.60 12.85 -4.51
C LEU A 405 -2.43 12.24 -3.12
N LEU A 406 -1.88 13.00 -2.18
CA LEU A 406 -1.68 12.60 -0.80
C LEU A 406 -2.37 13.56 0.16
N GLY A 407 -3.53 13.14 0.70
CA GLY A 407 -4.36 14.02 1.53
C GLY A 407 -4.91 15.24 0.78
N ALA A 408 -5.14 15.10 -0.53
CA ALA A 408 -5.51 16.17 -1.45
C ALA A 408 -6.95 16.02 -1.92
N HIS A 409 -7.77 17.03 -1.72
CA HIS A 409 -9.22 16.99 -1.95
C HIS A 409 -9.67 17.97 -3.04
N ASP A 410 -10.79 17.66 -3.68
CA ASP A 410 -11.48 18.57 -4.59
C ASP A 410 -10.62 19.07 -5.77
N ASN A 411 -9.64 18.25 -6.21
CA ASN A 411 -8.78 18.57 -7.35
C ASN A 411 -9.38 18.06 -8.67
N THR A 412 -9.03 18.74 -9.77
CA THR A 412 -9.39 18.33 -11.13
C THR A 412 -8.13 18.00 -11.93
N ILE A 413 -8.03 16.76 -12.38
CA ILE A 413 -6.92 16.18 -13.12
C ILE A 413 -7.45 15.79 -14.50
N VAL A 414 -7.10 16.56 -15.53
CA VAL A 414 -7.75 16.48 -16.85
C VAL A 414 -6.75 16.38 -18.00
N ASP A 415 -7.03 15.54 -18.98
CA ASP A 415 -6.28 15.44 -20.24
C ASP A 415 -4.76 15.25 -20.07
N ASN A 416 -4.33 14.58 -19.00
CA ASN A 416 -2.92 14.25 -18.78
C ASN A 416 -2.58 12.90 -19.44
N ASN A 417 -1.36 12.78 -19.95
CA ASN A 417 -0.82 11.54 -20.49
C ASN A 417 0.35 11.08 -19.59
N VAL A 418 0.24 9.89 -19.02
CA VAL A 418 1.27 9.27 -18.17
C VAL A 418 1.77 7.99 -18.81
N VAL A 419 3.07 7.96 -19.10
CA VAL A 419 3.78 6.74 -19.52
C VAL A 419 4.82 6.39 -18.47
N GLY A 420 4.65 5.21 -17.85
CA GLY A 420 5.54 4.69 -16.83
C GLY A 420 6.89 4.20 -17.35
N ARG A 421 7.68 3.60 -16.45
CA ARG A 421 9.00 3.05 -16.73
C ARG A 421 8.93 1.58 -17.16
N LYS A 422 8.82 1.35 -18.47
CA LYS A 422 8.68 0.01 -19.05
C LYS A 422 9.91 -0.89 -18.83
N GLU A 423 11.06 -0.30 -18.61
CA GLU A 423 12.33 -0.99 -18.33
C GLU A 423 12.39 -1.63 -16.93
N LEU A 424 11.53 -1.19 -16.00
CA LEU A 424 11.44 -1.77 -14.65
C LEU A 424 10.54 -3.00 -14.64
N GLU A 425 10.83 -3.93 -13.73
CA GLU A 425 9.91 -5.03 -13.43
C GLU A 425 8.58 -4.49 -12.89
N LEU A 426 7.49 -5.20 -13.15
CA LEU A 426 6.13 -4.70 -12.83
C LEU A 426 5.96 -4.30 -11.36
N GLY A 427 6.59 -5.04 -10.43
CA GLY A 427 6.53 -4.75 -8.99
C GLY A 427 7.30 -3.50 -8.56
N GLU A 428 8.31 -3.11 -9.34
CA GLU A 428 9.21 -1.98 -9.08
C GLU A 428 8.66 -0.66 -9.63
N ARG A 429 7.67 -0.73 -10.54
CA ARG A 429 6.97 0.44 -11.08
C ARG A 429 6.02 1.05 -10.04
N GLY A 430 5.84 2.36 -10.10
CA GLY A 430 4.75 3.05 -9.40
C GLY A 430 3.46 3.04 -10.22
N SER A 431 2.39 3.53 -9.62
CA SER A 431 1.09 3.69 -10.27
C SER A 431 1.08 4.93 -11.17
N GLY A 432 0.29 4.90 -12.24
CA GLY A 432 0.08 6.08 -13.09
C GLY A 432 -0.52 7.21 -12.28
N PHE A 433 -1.71 7.00 -11.74
CA PHE A 433 -2.29 7.85 -10.70
C PHE A 433 -2.37 7.11 -9.37
N HIS A 434 -1.84 7.75 -8.33
CA HIS A 434 -1.90 7.25 -6.96
C HIS A 434 -2.77 8.21 -6.12
N ILE A 435 -3.82 7.71 -5.49
CA ILE A 435 -4.79 8.52 -4.76
C ILE A 435 -4.87 7.95 -3.33
N TRP A 436 -4.25 8.64 -2.39
CA TRP A 436 -4.20 8.24 -0.99
C TRP A 436 -4.90 9.24 -0.10
N ASN A 437 -5.94 8.79 0.62
CA ASN A 437 -6.68 9.60 1.58
C ASN A 437 -7.19 10.93 0.99
N SER A 438 -7.64 10.89 -0.27
CA SER A 438 -7.85 12.06 -1.13
C SER A 438 -9.26 11.96 -1.73
N GLN A 439 -10.14 12.91 -1.45
CA GLN A 439 -11.59 12.78 -1.67
C GLN A 439 -12.12 13.81 -2.66
N ARG A 440 -13.27 13.50 -3.29
CA ARG A 440 -13.99 14.42 -4.20
C ARG A 440 -13.15 14.92 -5.38
N ASN A 441 -12.18 14.12 -5.82
CA ASN A 441 -11.33 14.46 -6.95
C ASN A 441 -12.00 14.06 -8.27
N ARG A 442 -11.63 14.73 -9.36
CA ARG A 442 -12.13 14.48 -10.72
C ARG A 442 -10.98 14.11 -11.63
N PHE A 443 -11.07 12.97 -12.30
CA PHE A 443 -10.11 12.47 -13.28
C PHE A 443 -10.81 12.31 -14.63
N ILE A 444 -10.50 13.18 -15.59
CA ILE A 444 -11.25 13.28 -16.84
C ILE A 444 -10.30 13.21 -18.04
N GLY A 445 -10.58 12.35 -19.03
CA GLY A 445 -9.85 12.39 -20.30
C GLY A 445 -8.37 12.02 -20.24
N ASN A 446 -7.90 11.39 -19.14
CA ASN A 446 -6.48 11.07 -18.99
C ASN A 446 -6.13 9.75 -19.68
N VAL A 447 -4.88 9.64 -20.11
CA VAL A 447 -4.29 8.43 -20.71
C VAL A 447 -3.18 7.91 -19.82
N ILE A 448 -3.22 6.63 -19.47
CA ILE A 448 -2.22 5.99 -18.59
C ILE A 448 -1.74 4.68 -19.21
N ALA A 449 -0.43 4.54 -19.40
CA ALA A 449 0.18 3.33 -19.94
C ALA A 449 1.52 2.98 -19.27
N ASP A 450 1.92 1.71 -19.37
CA ASP A 450 3.22 1.17 -18.94
C ASP A 450 3.60 1.41 -17.46
N ALA A 451 2.65 1.79 -16.62
CA ALA A 451 2.79 1.88 -15.16
C ALA A 451 2.57 0.52 -14.48
N ARG A 452 2.68 0.44 -13.14
CA ARG A 452 2.27 -0.76 -12.39
C ARG A 452 0.75 -0.93 -12.43
N ASP A 453 0.04 0.03 -11.85
CA ASP A 453 -1.41 0.12 -11.85
C ASP A 453 -1.80 1.45 -12.50
N GLY A 454 -2.94 1.52 -13.17
CA GLY A 454 -3.44 2.75 -13.78
C GLY A 454 -3.88 3.73 -12.71
N PHE A 455 -5.00 3.42 -12.06
CA PHE A 455 -5.49 4.11 -10.87
C PHE A 455 -5.30 3.24 -9.64
N TYR A 456 -4.52 3.70 -8.67
CA TYR A 456 -4.50 3.12 -7.32
C TYR A 456 -5.23 4.06 -6.35
N ILE A 457 -6.34 3.60 -5.78
CA ILE A 457 -7.28 4.43 -5.01
C ILE A 457 -7.47 3.82 -3.63
N GLN A 458 -7.05 4.54 -2.59
CA GLN A 458 -7.16 4.09 -1.21
C GLN A 458 -7.71 5.19 -0.30
N ASN A 459 -8.75 4.86 0.47
CA ASN A 459 -9.44 5.79 1.38
C ASN A 459 -9.89 7.09 0.68
N ALA A 460 -10.42 6.97 -0.54
CA ALA A 460 -10.63 8.09 -1.46
C ALA A 460 -12.06 8.09 -2.03
N ASN A 461 -12.98 8.66 -1.24
CA ASN A 461 -14.42 8.60 -1.51
C ASN A 461 -14.91 9.75 -2.42
N HIS A 462 -16.07 9.55 -3.02
CA HIS A 462 -16.77 10.52 -3.90
C HIS A 462 -15.92 11.03 -5.09
N THR A 463 -15.01 10.20 -5.58
CA THR A 463 -14.16 10.47 -6.74
C THR A 463 -14.92 10.18 -8.03
N HIS A 464 -14.73 11.05 -9.03
CA HIS A 464 -15.32 10.94 -10.35
C HIS A 464 -14.24 10.62 -11.40
N ILE A 465 -14.38 9.50 -12.09
CA ILE A 465 -13.42 9.00 -13.09
C ILE A 465 -14.17 8.86 -14.41
N GLU A 466 -13.91 9.75 -15.36
CA GLU A 466 -14.67 9.85 -16.60
C GLU A 466 -13.76 9.88 -17.85
N ARG A 467 -14.12 9.12 -18.89
CA ARG A 467 -13.46 9.16 -20.22
C ARG A 467 -11.95 8.95 -20.20
N ASN A 468 -11.43 8.20 -19.22
CA ASN A 468 -10.01 7.87 -19.15
C ASN A 468 -9.69 6.60 -19.96
N GLU A 469 -8.46 6.52 -20.44
CA GLU A 469 -7.93 5.39 -21.20
C GLU A 469 -6.72 4.80 -20.47
N VAL A 470 -6.78 3.50 -20.14
CA VAL A 470 -5.81 2.85 -19.27
C VAL A 470 -5.46 1.46 -19.79
N PHE A 471 -4.19 1.26 -20.16
CA PHE A 471 -3.77 0.05 -20.88
C PHE A 471 -2.32 -0.38 -20.63
N SER A 472 -2.02 -1.64 -20.99
CA SER A 472 -0.67 -2.22 -20.90
C SER A 472 -0.03 -2.17 -19.50
N LEU A 473 -0.82 -2.47 -18.47
CA LEU A 473 -0.38 -2.49 -17.08
C LEU A 473 -1.04 -3.61 -16.25
N ARG A 474 -0.82 -3.67 -14.93
CA ARG A 474 -1.37 -4.71 -14.07
C ARG A 474 -2.87 -4.54 -13.83
N TYR A 475 -3.26 -3.51 -13.10
CA TYR A 475 -4.66 -3.19 -12.80
C TYR A 475 -5.04 -1.86 -13.42
N GLY A 476 -6.04 -1.83 -14.30
CA GLY A 476 -6.60 -0.57 -14.80
C GLY A 476 -7.07 0.33 -13.65
N VAL A 477 -7.81 -0.26 -12.71
CA VAL A 477 -8.23 0.37 -11.45
C VAL A 477 -8.01 -0.59 -10.29
N HIS A 478 -7.47 -0.09 -9.18
CA HIS A 478 -7.28 -0.85 -7.94
C HIS A 478 -7.80 -0.04 -6.74
N TYR A 479 -8.86 -0.53 -6.10
CA TYR A 479 -9.52 0.10 -4.95
C TYR A 479 -9.19 -0.59 -3.64
N MET A 480 -9.03 0.21 -2.59
CA MET A 480 -8.95 -0.24 -1.21
C MET A 480 -9.71 0.73 -0.30
N TYR A 481 -10.90 0.33 0.16
CA TYR A 481 -11.71 1.12 1.12
C TYR A 481 -12.12 2.51 0.58
N ALA A 482 -12.74 2.56 -0.59
CA ALA A 482 -13.11 3.82 -1.25
C ALA A 482 -14.57 3.81 -1.72
N ASP A 483 -15.45 4.42 -0.92
CA ASP A 483 -16.90 4.39 -1.08
C ASP A 483 -17.42 5.49 -2.01
N SER A 484 -18.59 5.25 -2.61
CA SER A 484 -19.40 6.23 -3.35
C SER A 484 -18.69 6.86 -4.56
N ASN A 485 -17.82 6.10 -5.23
CA ASN A 485 -17.12 6.56 -6.43
C ASN A 485 -17.88 6.22 -7.71
N VAL A 486 -17.62 7.02 -8.75
CA VAL A 486 -18.37 6.96 -10.01
C VAL A 486 -17.40 6.84 -11.20
N PHE A 487 -17.65 5.85 -12.06
CA PHE A 487 -16.88 5.55 -13.27
C PHE A 487 -17.76 5.64 -14.51
N LEU A 488 -17.46 6.58 -15.40
CA LEU A 488 -18.25 6.80 -16.62
C LEU A 488 -17.37 6.77 -17.87
N HIS A 489 -17.78 6.02 -18.90
CA HIS A 489 -17.16 6.10 -20.23
C HIS A 489 -15.64 5.82 -20.28
N ASN A 490 -15.08 5.08 -19.32
CA ASN A 490 -13.66 4.76 -19.31
C ASN A 490 -13.35 3.50 -20.12
N LYS A 491 -12.11 3.40 -20.60
CA LYS A 491 -11.59 2.22 -21.32
C LYS A 491 -10.41 1.64 -20.55
N PHE A 492 -10.57 0.39 -20.10
CA PHE A 492 -9.54 -0.41 -19.43
C PHE A 492 -9.24 -1.64 -20.28
N TYR A 493 -8.11 -1.65 -20.98
CA TYR A 493 -7.85 -2.70 -21.95
C TYR A 493 -6.40 -3.16 -22.02
N ASP A 494 -6.17 -4.37 -22.52
CA ASP A 494 -4.84 -4.97 -22.66
C ASP A 494 -4.02 -4.87 -21.35
N ASN A 495 -4.68 -5.01 -20.20
CA ASN A 495 -4.07 -5.09 -18.87
C ASN A 495 -4.02 -6.55 -18.38
N VAL A 496 -3.33 -6.81 -17.27
CA VAL A 496 -3.48 -8.09 -16.57
C VAL A 496 -4.91 -8.21 -16.02
N ALA A 497 -5.45 -7.14 -15.44
CA ALA A 497 -6.82 -7.07 -14.97
C ALA A 497 -7.41 -5.66 -15.17
N GLY A 498 -8.69 -5.59 -15.48
CA GLY A 498 -9.38 -4.34 -15.79
C GLY A 498 -9.60 -3.48 -14.54
N ALA A 499 -10.49 -3.91 -13.64
CA ALA A 499 -10.71 -3.25 -12.35
C ALA A 499 -10.75 -4.25 -11.19
N ALA A 500 -10.11 -3.91 -10.08
CA ALA A 500 -10.20 -4.59 -8.79
C ALA A 500 -10.85 -3.66 -7.78
N ILE A 501 -12.11 -3.92 -7.45
CA ILE A 501 -12.92 -3.15 -6.50
C ILE A 501 -12.96 -3.91 -5.19
N MET A 502 -12.37 -3.35 -4.14
CA MET A 502 -12.23 -4.05 -2.86
C MET A 502 -12.72 -3.21 -1.68
N TYR A 503 -13.47 -3.85 -0.79
CA TYR A 503 -13.91 -3.30 0.50
C TYR A 503 -14.65 -1.95 0.38
N SER A 504 -15.51 -1.83 -0.61
CA SER A 504 -16.10 -0.54 -1.00
C SER A 504 -17.60 -0.64 -1.24
N ARG A 505 -18.33 0.46 -1.04
CA ARG A 505 -19.78 0.49 -1.10
C ARG A 505 -20.29 1.60 -2.00
N GLY A 506 -21.44 1.36 -2.64
CA GLY A 506 -22.13 2.38 -3.43
C GLY A 506 -21.37 2.82 -4.70
N ILE A 507 -20.62 1.91 -5.32
CA ILE A 507 -19.88 2.23 -6.54
C ILE A 507 -20.84 2.27 -7.73
N VAL A 508 -20.71 3.28 -8.59
CA VAL A 508 -21.52 3.40 -9.80
C VAL A 508 -20.61 3.31 -11.03
N MET A 509 -20.85 2.32 -11.88
CA MET A 509 -20.09 2.08 -13.11
C MET A 509 -21.02 2.10 -14.30
N ARG A 510 -20.86 3.08 -15.19
CA ARG A 510 -21.67 3.16 -16.41
C ARG A 510 -20.87 3.36 -17.68
N HIS A 511 -21.26 2.68 -18.74
CA HIS A 511 -20.68 2.85 -20.09
C HIS A 511 -19.16 2.66 -20.16
N ASN A 512 -18.58 1.88 -19.24
CA ASN A 512 -17.16 1.57 -19.27
C ASN A 512 -16.89 0.35 -20.16
N SER A 513 -15.69 0.26 -20.70
CA SER A 513 -15.21 -0.86 -21.51
C SER A 513 -14.03 -1.56 -20.82
N PHE A 514 -14.18 -2.84 -20.52
CA PHE A 514 -13.16 -3.72 -19.95
C PHE A 514 -12.82 -4.80 -20.97
N LEU A 515 -11.76 -4.58 -21.74
CA LEU A 515 -11.49 -5.35 -22.96
C LEU A 515 -10.13 -6.05 -22.91
N ARG A 516 -10.06 -7.33 -23.28
CA ARG A 516 -8.78 -8.03 -23.47
C ARG A 516 -7.85 -8.00 -22.25
N ASN A 517 -8.41 -8.01 -21.04
CA ASN A 517 -7.60 -8.07 -19.83
C ASN A 517 -7.24 -9.53 -19.53
N ARG A 518 -5.96 -9.88 -19.74
CA ARG A 518 -5.47 -11.26 -19.73
C ARG A 518 -4.12 -11.36 -19.02
N GLY A 519 -3.92 -12.46 -18.29
CA GLY A 519 -2.70 -12.74 -17.52
C GLY A 519 -2.95 -13.70 -16.35
N PHE A 520 -1.99 -13.83 -15.44
CA PHE A 520 -2.15 -14.67 -14.24
C PHE A 520 -3.12 -14.00 -13.25
N ALA A 521 -4.14 -14.74 -12.78
CA ALA A 521 -5.21 -14.21 -11.92
C ALA A 521 -5.89 -12.96 -12.50
N SER A 522 -6.32 -13.05 -13.77
CA SER A 522 -6.87 -11.94 -14.55
C SER A 522 -8.40 -11.92 -14.57
N PHE A 523 -8.96 -10.72 -14.55
CA PHE A 523 -10.39 -10.46 -14.60
C PHE A 523 -10.68 -9.12 -15.28
N GLY A 524 -11.82 -9.00 -15.94
CA GLY A 524 -12.35 -7.72 -16.43
C GLY A 524 -12.69 -6.83 -15.25
N ILE A 525 -13.52 -7.33 -14.32
CA ILE A 525 -13.87 -6.63 -13.08
C ILE A 525 -13.90 -7.62 -11.90
N LEU A 526 -13.22 -7.30 -10.81
CA LEU A 526 -13.31 -8.01 -9.53
C LEU A 526 -14.06 -7.17 -8.51
N PHE A 527 -15.03 -7.80 -7.85
CA PHE A 527 -15.75 -7.29 -6.69
C PHE A 527 -15.42 -8.15 -5.48
N GLN A 528 -14.67 -7.59 -4.55
CA GLN A 528 -14.33 -8.24 -3.28
C GLN A 528 -14.85 -7.41 -2.11
N ASP A 529 -15.76 -7.97 -1.32
CA ASP A 529 -16.43 -7.27 -0.22
C ASP A 529 -17.04 -5.93 -0.68
N CYS A 530 -17.78 -5.98 -1.79
CA CYS A 530 -18.46 -4.82 -2.37
C CYS A 530 -19.95 -4.86 -2.09
N GLN A 531 -20.53 -3.73 -1.69
CA GLN A 531 -21.94 -3.67 -1.31
C GLN A 531 -22.71 -2.55 -2.02
N ASN A 532 -23.96 -2.81 -2.37
CA ASN A 532 -24.91 -1.82 -2.90
C ASN A 532 -24.38 -1.02 -4.10
N SER A 533 -23.57 -1.65 -4.95
CA SER A 533 -23.00 -1.03 -6.14
C SER A 533 -23.86 -1.30 -7.38
N ILE A 534 -23.73 -0.45 -8.39
CA ILE A 534 -24.50 -0.51 -9.64
C ILE A 534 -23.52 -0.54 -10.82
N ALA A 535 -23.59 -1.59 -11.63
CA ALA A 535 -22.93 -1.66 -12.93
C ALA A 535 -24.00 -1.68 -14.03
N ASP A 536 -24.06 -0.60 -14.80
CA ASP A 536 -25.08 -0.35 -15.82
C ASP A 536 -24.43 -0.10 -17.18
N SER A 537 -24.87 -0.78 -18.23
CA SER A 537 -24.47 -0.42 -19.61
C SER A 537 -22.95 -0.51 -19.88
N ASN A 538 -22.21 -1.37 -19.20
CA ASN A 538 -20.78 -1.59 -19.43
C ASN A 538 -20.54 -2.70 -20.46
N VAL A 539 -19.38 -2.67 -21.12
CA VAL A 539 -18.91 -3.72 -22.03
C VAL A 539 -17.74 -4.46 -21.37
N ILE A 540 -17.90 -5.74 -21.09
CA ILE A 540 -16.91 -6.63 -20.49
C ILE A 540 -16.65 -7.76 -21.47
N ALA A 541 -15.58 -7.64 -22.27
CA ALA A 541 -15.33 -8.56 -23.36
C ALA A 541 -13.90 -9.05 -23.52
N ASP A 542 -13.75 -10.30 -23.96
CA ASP A 542 -12.46 -10.97 -24.21
C ASP A 542 -11.51 -10.97 -22.99
N ASN A 543 -12.06 -11.10 -21.78
CA ASN A 543 -11.27 -11.27 -20.57
C ASN A 543 -11.19 -12.74 -20.18
N VAL A 544 -10.18 -13.13 -19.39
CA VAL A 544 -10.12 -14.50 -18.85
C VAL A 544 -11.31 -14.78 -17.94
N VAL A 545 -11.59 -13.88 -17.00
CA VAL A 545 -12.85 -13.85 -16.25
C VAL A 545 -13.52 -12.51 -16.54
N GLY A 546 -14.78 -12.48 -16.96
CA GLY A 546 -15.50 -11.23 -17.18
C GLY A 546 -15.69 -10.48 -15.88
N MET A 547 -16.45 -11.06 -14.94
CA MET A 547 -16.69 -10.50 -13.62
C MET A 547 -16.45 -11.53 -12.51
N PHE A 548 -15.68 -11.16 -11.49
CA PHE A 548 -15.34 -12.00 -10.35
C PHE A 548 -15.98 -11.45 -9.07
N PHE A 549 -16.53 -12.34 -8.23
CA PHE A 549 -17.23 -11.98 -7.00
C PHE A 549 -16.79 -12.79 -5.79
N GLU A 550 -16.37 -12.09 -4.75
CA GLU A 550 -16.11 -12.65 -3.43
C GLU A 550 -16.73 -11.75 -2.35
N ALA A 551 -17.47 -12.34 -1.41
CA ALA A 551 -18.10 -11.65 -0.28
C ALA A 551 -18.90 -10.37 -0.66
N SER A 552 -19.40 -10.29 -1.90
CA SER A 552 -20.02 -9.08 -2.43
C SER A 552 -21.53 -9.21 -2.45
N THR A 553 -22.23 -8.21 -1.89
CA THR A 553 -23.65 -8.35 -1.54
C THR A 553 -24.52 -7.18 -2.00
N GLY A 554 -25.70 -7.47 -2.53
CA GLY A 554 -26.70 -6.44 -2.83
C GLY A 554 -26.35 -5.54 -4.02
N ASN A 555 -25.49 -6.01 -4.93
CA ASN A 555 -25.10 -5.25 -6.12
C ASN A 555 -26.06 -5.51 -7.29
N VAL A 556 -26.22 -4.53 -8.17
CA VAL A 556 -27.12 -4.59 -9.33
C VAL A 556 -26.34 -4.46 -10.62
N PHE A 557 -26.49 -5.45 -11.50
CA PHE A 557 -25.87 -5.55 -12.82
C PHE A 557 -26.98 -5.54 -13.86
N ARG A 558 -27.01 -4.50 -14.70
CA ARG A 558 -28.02 -4.38 -15.75
C ARG A 558 -27.50 -3.75 -17.04
N HIS A 559 -28.11 -4.10 -18.16
CA HIS A 559 -27.74 -3.57 -19.48
C HIS A 559 -26.27 -3.78 -19.86
N ASN A 560 -25.53 -4.68 -19.19
CA ASN A 560 -24.12 -4.89 -19.52
C ASN A 560 -24.00 -5.89 -20.68
N VAL A 561 -23.00 -5.70 -21.54
CA VAL A 561 -22.56 -6.73 -22.50
C VAL A 561 -21.42 -7.50 -21.86
N ILE A 562 -21.63 -8.79 -21.64
CA ILE A 562 -20.61 -9.71 -21.12
C ILE A 562 -20.37 -10.74 -22.22
N ALA A 563 -19.30 -10.56 -22.99
CA ALA A 563 -19.11 -11.29 -24.24
C ALA A 563 -17.73 -11.89 -24.42
N GLN A 564 -17.65 -13.09 -25.00
CA GLN A 564 -16.39 -13.72 -25.42
C GLN A 564 -15.35 -13.84 -24.29
N ASN A 565 -15.77 -13.87 -23.03
CA ASN A 565 -14.86 -14.15 -21.92
C ASN A 565 -14.68 -15.66 -21.78
N ASP A 566 -13.52 -16.11 -21.28
CA ASP A 566 -13.34 -17.56 -21.03
C ASP A 566 -14.32 -18.02 -19.93
N VAL A 567 -14.48 -17.21 -18.90
CA VAL A 567 -15.54 -17.36 -17.89
C VAL A 567 -16.28 -16.04 -17.79
N ALA A 568 -17.59 -16.01 -18.04
CA ALA A 568 -18.36 -14.76 -17.97
C ALA A 568 -18.41 -14.24 -16.52
N LEU A 569 -18.80 -15.11 -15.59
CA LEU A 569 -18.91 -14.80 -14.16
C LEU A 569 -18.22 -15.87 -13.33
N GLN A 570 -17.35 -15.47 -12.40
CA GLN A 570 -16.84 -16.35 -11.35
C GLN A 570 -17.32 -15.84 -10.00
N MET A 571 -17.98 -16.70 -9.21
CA MET A 571 -18.67 -16.25 -8.01
C MET A 571 -18.47 -17.21 -6.84
N PHE A 572 -18.10 -16.68 -5.68
CA PHE A 572 -18.07 -17.44 -4.44
C PHE A 572 -19.46 -17.45 -3.79
N GLN A 573 -19.83 -18.57 -3.14
CA GLN A 573 -21.13 -18.74 -2.48
C GLN A 573 -21.46 -17.68 -1.41
N ASN A 574 -20.45 -16.99 -0.88
CA ASN A 574 -20.63 -15.90 0.09
C ASN A 574 -20.94 -14.54 -0.57
N SER A 575 -21.05 -14.47 -1.89
CA SER A 575 -21.56 -13.31 -2.60
C SER A 575 -23.07 -13.46 -2.77
N GLU A 576 -23.82 -12.65 -2.02
CA GLU A 576 -25.25 -12.87 -1.78
C GLU A 576 -26.12 -11.75 -2.35
N ARG A 577 -27.37 -12.06 -2.71
CA ARG A 577 -28.39 -11.05 -3.06
C ARG A 577 -27.96 -10.07 -4.16
N ASN A 578 -27.06 -10.48 -5.05
CA ASN A 578 -26.76 -9.71 -6.25
C ASN A 578 -27.87 -9.90 -7.27
N ILE A 579 -28.07 -8.94 -8.15
CA ILE A 579 -29.14 -8.98 -9.16
C ILE A 579 -28.52 -8.79 -10.54
N PHE A 580 -28.72 -9.75 -11.43
CA PHE A 580 -28.43 -9.65 -12.86
C PHE A 580 -29.74 -9.60 -13.63
N THR A 581 -30.02 -8.51 -14.30
CA THR A 581 -31.26 -8.32 -15.08
C THR A 581 -30.97 -7.51 -16.33
N GLU A 582 -31.60 -7.86 -17.45
CA GLU A 582 -31.49 -7.14 -18.72
C GLU A 582 -30.02 -7.01 -19.21
N ASN A 583 -29.17 -8.01 -18.96
CA ASN A 583 -27.81 -8.06 -19.52
C ASN A 583 -27.75 -8.95 -20.78
N ASN A 584 -26.70 -8.75 -21.58
CA ASN A 584 -26.40 -9.54 -22.77
C ASN A 584 -25.18 -10.46 -22.52
N PHE A 585 -25.41 -11.74 -22.29
CA PHE A 585 -24.37 -12.78 -22.21
C PHE A 585 -24.17 -13.43 -23.58
N ILE A 586 -23.06 -13.09 -24.25
CA ILE A 586 -22.85 -13.45 -25.66
C ILE A 586 -21.55 -14.26 -25.83
N ALA A 587 -21.67 -15.50 -26.28
CA ALA A 587 -20.54 -16.34 -26.71
C ALA A 587 -19.38 -16.42 -25.69
N ASN A 588 -19.70 -16.46 -24.38
CA ASN A 588 -18.70 -16.79 -23.35
C ASN A 588 -18.49 -18.31 -23.33
N LEU A 589 -17.26 -18.77 -23.09
CA LEU A 589 -17.00 -20.22 -23.06
C LEU A 589 -17.71 -20.90 -21.87
N ASN A 590 -17.68 -20.25 -20.71
CA ASN A 590 -18.39 -20.70 -19.52
C ASN A 590 -19.23 -19.54 -18.92
N PRO A 591 -20.58 -19.64 -18.85
CA PRO A 591 -21.42 -18.55 -18.33
C PRO A 591 -21.23 -18.27 -16.84
N LEU A 592 -20.97 -19.29 -16.01
CA LEU A 592 -20.84 -19.13 -14.57
C LEU A 592 -19.92 -20.20 -13.99
N ALA A 593 -18.90 -19.79 -13.22
CA ALA A 593 -18.10 -20.66 -12.37
C ALA A 593 -18.40 -20.37 -10.89
N LEU A 594 -19.20 -21.24 -10.26
CA LEU A 594 -19.59 -21.10 -8.84
C LEU A 594 -18.60 -21.84 -7.92
N VAL A 595 -18.02 -21.12 -6.97
CA VAL A 595 -17.19 -21.67 -5.89
C VAL A 595 -18.07 -21.88 -4.66
N GLY A 596 -18.66 -23.07 -4.57
CA GLY A 596 -19.58 -23.48 -3.52
C GLY A 596 -20.79 -24.24 -4.09
N LYS A 597 -21.81 -24.47 -3.26
CA LYS A 597 -22.97 -25.31 -3.67
C LYS A 597 -24.12 -24.53 -4.32
N ARG A 598 -24.35 -23.28 -3.90
CA ARG A 598 -25.46 -22.41 -4.32
C ARG A 598 -25.11 -20.95 -4.13
N THR A 599 -25.78 -20.05 -4.83
CA THR A 599 -25.79 -18.61 -4.53
C THR A 599 -27.20 -18.12 -4.20
N SER A 600 -27.31 -16.93 -3.63
CA SER A 600 -28.59 -16.20 -3.47
C SER A 600 -28.69 -15.06 -4.47
N THR A 601 -27.94 -15.13 -5.57
CA THR A 601 -28.01 -14.19 -6.68
C THR A 601 -29.32 -14.39 -7.44
N HIS A 602 -29.96 -13.27 -7.77
CA HIS A 602 -31.16 -13.25 -8.59
C HIS A 602 -30.78 -12.98 -10.04
N TRP A 603 -31.24 -13.85 -10.94
CA TRP A 603 -30.98 -13.77 -12.39
C TRP A 603 -32.07 -13.05 -13.16
N ASN A 604 -33.07 -12.52 -12.46
CA ASN A 604 -34.11 -11.69 -13.02
C ASN A 604 -34.57 -10.66 -11.99
N ARG A 605 -35.30 -9.66 -12.45
CA ARG A 605 -36.04 -8.73 -11.60
C ARG A 605 -37.34 -8.34 -12.29
N ASN A 606 -38.45 -8.41 -11.55
CA ASN A 606 -39.77 -8.02 -12.03
C ASN A 606 -40.17 -8.72 -13.35
N GLY A 607 -39.91 -10.03 -13.45
CA GLY A 607 -40.26 -10.82 -14.65
C GLY A 607 -39.34 -10.62 -15.85
N LYS A 608 -38.22 -9.92 -15.70
CA LYS A 608 -37.21 -9.75 -16.76
C LYS A 608 -35.87 -10.32 -16.33
N GLY A 609 -35.37 -11.30 -17.06
CA GLY A 609 -34.05 -11.91 -16.88
C GLY A 609 -33.03 -11.30 -17.83
N ASN A 610 -32.11 -12.13 -18.32
CA ASN A 610 -31.01 -11.74 -19.19
C ASN A 610 -31.12 -12.42 -20.56
N PHE A 611 -30.47 -11.84 -21.56
CA PHE A 611 -30.27 -12.50 -22.84
C PHE A 611 -29.05 -13.41 -22.76
N TRP A 612 -29.21 -14.67 -23.19
CA TRP A 612 -28.14 -15.67 -23.24
C TRP A 612 -28.03 -16.22 -24.66
N SER A 613 -26.88 -16.06 -25.31
CA SER A 613 -26.72 -16.55 -26.70
C SER A 613 -26.82 -18.07 -26.85
N ALA A 614 -26.74 -18.81 -25.74
CA ALA A 614 -26.89 -20.27 -25.68
C ALA A 614 -28.32 -20.72 -25.32
N TYR A 615 -29.25 -19.78 -25.15
CA TYR A 615 -30.64 -20.13 -24.85
C TYR A 615 -31.35 -20.65 -26.10
N GLU A 616 -31.86 -21.88 -26.01
CA GLU A 616 -32.57 -22.59 -27.09
C GLU A 616 -34.05 -22.83 -26.75
N GLY A 617 -34.61 -22.05 -25.82
CA GLY A 617 -36.03 -22.15 -25.46
C GLY A 617 -36.95 -21.50 -26.48
N TYR A 618 -38.22 -21.40 -26.11
CA TYR A 618 -39.28 -20.86 -26.94
C TYR A 618 -40.14 -19.86 -26.15
N ASP A 619 -40.87 -19.02 -26.88
CA ASP A 619 -41.74 -17.97 -26.39
C ASP A 619 -43.06 -18.07 -27.18
N LEU A 620 -44.05 -18.74 -26.59
CA LEU A 620 -45.34 -19.06 -27.21
C LEU A 620 -46.35 -17.90 -27.07
N ASP A 621 -46.24 -17.08 -26.03
CA ASP A 621 -47.14 -15.94 -25.81
C ASP A 621 -46.64 -14.63 -26.46
N HIS A 622 -45.42 -14.66 -27.02
CA HIS A 622 -44.76 -13.59 -27.76
C HIS A 622 -44.50 -12.34 -26.93
N ASP A 623 -44.30 -12.47 -25.62
CA ASP A 623 -43.97 -11.35 -24.73
C ASP A 623 -42.47 -10.95 -24.76
N GLY A 624 -41.64 -11.74 -25.46
CA GLY A 624 -40.20 -11.55 -25.59
C GLY A 624 -39.36 -12.19 -24.47
N VAL A 625 -40.00 -12.90 -23.55
CA VAL A 625 -39.42 -13.72 -22.48
C VAL A 625 -39.64 -15.18 -22.82
N GLY A 626 -38.64 -16.02 -22.56
CA GLY A 626 -38.76 -17.46 -22.81
C GLY A 626 -39.63 -18.16 -21.76
N ASP A 627 -40.54 -19.03 -22.22
CA ASP A 627 -41.45 -19.83 -21.38
C ASP A 627 -40.74 -20.89 -20.52
N VAL A 628 -39.50 -21.22 -20.88
CA VAL A 628 -38.70 -22.26 -20.21
C VAL A 628 -37.48 -21.61 -19.55
N PRO A 629 -37.22 -21.86 -18.25
CA PRO A 629 -36.04 -21.32 -17.57
C PRO A 629 -34.72 -21.72 -18.25
N MET A 630 -33.79 -20.77 -18.34
CA MET A 630 -32.43 -21.00 -18.81
C MET A 630 -31.57 -21.56 -17.67
N ARG A 631 -30.97 -22.74 -17.87
CA ARG A 631 -29.97 -23.29 -16.94
C ARG A 631 -28.61 -22.66 -17.23
N ILE A 632 -28.02 -22.03 -16.23
CA ILE A 632 -26.81 -21.22 -16.43
C ILE A 632 -25.55 -22.08 -16.56
N GLN A 633 -25.48 -23.22 -15.87
CA GLN A 633 -24.39 -24.19 -16.01
C GLN A 633 -24.88 -25.51 -16.63
N ASN A 634 -24.01 -26.11 -17.45
CA ASN A 634 -24.14 -27.50 -17.89
C ASN A 634 -23.05 -28.41 -17.28
N VAL A 635 -23.14 -29.72 -17.53
CA VAL A 635 -22.18 -30.72 -16.99
C VAL A 635 -20.76 -30.47 -17.46
N PHE A 636 -20.59 -30.03 -18.70
CA PHE A 636 -19.28 -29.79 -19.26
C PHE A 636 -18.63 -28.55 -18.63
N ASP A 637 -19.38 -27.46 -18.44
CA ASP A 637 -18.91 -26.24 -17.75
C ASP A 637 -18.44 -26.55 -16.31
N TYR A 638 -19.16 -27.43 -15.62
CA TYR A 638 -18.79 -27.92 -14.30
C TYR A 638 -17.47 -28.70 -14.31
N LEU A 639 -17.32 -29.64 -15.25
CA LEU A 639 -16.10 -30.45 -15.40
C LEU A 639 -14.91 -29.60 -15.81
N GLU A 640 -15.10 -28.63 -16.71
CA GLU A 640 -14.09 -27.67 -17.12
C GLU A 640 -13.57 -26.84 -15.94
N GLY A 641 -14.48 -26.41 -15.05
CA GLY A 641 -14.12 -25.72 -13.81
C GLY A 641 -13.21 -26.52 -12.88
N GLN A 642 -13.32 -27.86 -12.89
CA GLN A 642 -12.43 -28.74 -12.10
C GLN A 642 -11.16 -29.16 -12.85
N TYR A 643 -11.27 -29.33 -14.17
CA TYR A 643 -10.19 -29.81 -15.03
C TYR A 643 -10.06 -28.88 -16.25
N PRO A 644 -9.31 -27.76 -16.12
CA PRO A 644 -9.19 -26.76 -17.19
C PRO A 644 -8.67 -27.32 -18.52
N ASN A 645 -7.90 -28.42 -18.49
CA ASN A 645 -7.39 -29.10 -19.68
C ASN A 645 -8.51 -29.68 -20.56
N LEU A 646 -9.73 -29.86 -20.03
CA LEU A 646 -10.89 -30.32 -20.82
C LEU A 646 -11.33 -29.29 -21.87
N ARG A 647 -10.89 -28.02 -21.77
CA ARG A 647 -11.13 -26.99 -22.79
C ARG A 647 -10.68 -27.39 -24.20
N LEU A 648 -9.66 -28.24 -24.32
CA LEU A 648 -9.20 -28.78 -25.61
C LEU A 648 -10.30 -29.58 -26.35
N TYR A 649 -11.31 -30.07 -25.63
CA TYR A 649 -12.36 -30.94 -26.17
C TYR A 649 -13.73 -30.24 -26.27
N LEU A 650 -13.81 -28.92 -26.02
CA LEU A 650 -15.07 -28.17 -25.86
C LEU A 650 -16.03 -28.29 -27.06
N TYR A 651 -15.48 -28.48 -28.26
CA TYR A 651 -16.25 -28.67 -29.50
C TYR A 651 -16.12 -30.08 -30.09
N SER A 652 -15.62 -31.04 -29.32
CA SER A 652 -15.50 -32.42 -29.78
C SER A 652 -16.87 -33.12 -29.77
N PRO A 653 -17.09 -34.12 -30.64
CA PRO A 653 -18.28 -34.96 -30.61
C PRO A 653 -18.51 -35.62 -29.24
N ALA A 654 -17.44 -35.94 -28.52
CA ALA A 654 -17.51 -36.53 -27.18
C ALA A 654 -18.10 -35.57 -26.14
N ALA A 655 -17.71 -34.30 -26.16
CA ALA A 655 -18.26 -33.28 -25.27
C ALA A 655 -19.76 -33.06 -25.54
N GLN A 656 -20.16 -32.99 -26.82
CA GLN A 656 -21.57 -32.86 -27.22
C GLN A 656 -22.40 -34.08 -26.79
N ALA A 657 -21.89 -35.29 -26.99
CA ALA A 657 -22.55 -36.53 -26.57
C ALA A 657 -22.71 -36.60 -25.04
N LEU A 658 -21.69 -36.19 -24.28
CA LEU A 658 -21.76 -36.13 -22.82
C LEU A 658 -22.80 -35.10 -22.33
N ALA A 659 -22.85 -33.92 -22.95
CA ALA A 659 -23.85 -32.90 -22.63
C ALA A 659 -25.28 -33.38 -22.92
N ALA A 660 -25.50 -34.05 -24.06
CA ALA A 660 -26.79 -34.64 -24.41
C ALA A 660 -27.19 -35.77 -23.44
N ALA A 661 -26.26 -36.66 -23.10
CA ALA A 661 -26.49 -37.75 -22.15
C ALA A 661 -26.82 -37.22 -20.75
N ALA A 662 -26.10 -36.19 -20.28
CA ALA A 662 -26.37 -35.55 -19.00
C ALA A 662 -27.73 -34.83 -18.95
N LYS A 663 -28.19 -34.27 -20.08
CA LYS A 663 -29.52 -33.68 -20.21
C LYS A 663 -30.63 -34.73 -20.10
N ALA A 664 -30.41 -35.92 -20.66
CA ALA A 664 -31.35 -37.04 -20.60
C ALA A 664 -31.33 -37.79 -19.26
N PHE A 665 -30.15 -37.93 -18.65
CA PHE A 665 -29.93 -38.68 -17.40
C PHE A 665 -29.08 -37.83 -16.42
N PRO A 666 -29.71 -36.97 -15.60
CA PRO A 666 -28.99 -36.07 -14.69
C PRO A 666 -28.45 -36.83 -13.47
N ILE A 667 -27.32 -37.52 -13.64
CA ILE A 667 -26.62 -38.30 -12.58
C ILE A 667 -25.68 -37.39 -11.75
N ILE A 668 -25.19 -36.29 -12.35
CA ILE A 668 -24.26 -35.34 -11.71
C ILE A 668 -25.07 -34.22 -11.04
N GLU A 669 -24.90 -34.03 -9.73
CA GLU A 669 -25.45 -32.88 -8.99
C GLU A 669 -24.77 -31.57 -9.43
N LEU A 670 -25.31 -30.94 -10.47
CA LEU A 670 -24.95 -29.57 -10.84
C LEU A 670 -25.56 -28.56 -9.87
N ASN A 671 -25.00 -27.35 -9.83
CA ASN A 671 -25.73 -26.25 -9.21
C ASN A 671 -27.03 -25.99 -10.00
N ARG A 672 -28.07 -25.54 -9.27
CA ARG A 672 -29.42 -25.36 -9.82
C ARG A 672 -29.69 -23.90 -10.19
N GLU A 673 -28.64 -23.17 -10.56
CA GLU A 673 -28.76 -21.76 -10.92
C GLU A 673 -29.46 -21.63 -12.27
N MET A 674 -30.57 -20.90 -12.28
CA MET A 674 -31.43 -20.72 -13.44
C MET A 674 -31.86 -19.27 -13.55
N ASP A 675 -31.95 -18.79 -14.79
CA ASP A 675 -32.69 -17.58 -15.12
C ASP A 675 -34.12 -18.00 -15.49
N GLU A 676 -35.09 -17.64 -14.63
CA GLU A 676 -36.50 -17.99 -14.80
C GLU A 676 -37.19 -17.18 -15.90
N HIS A 677 -36.60 -16.07 -16.35
CA HIS A 677 -37.20 -15.15 -17.32
C HIS A 677 -36.19 -14.76 -18.42
N PRO A 678 -35.57 -15.74 -19.12
CA PRO A 678 -34.55 -15.44 -20.12
C PRO A 678 -35.15 -14.61 -21.26
N LEU A 679 -34.41 -13.63 -21.76
CA LEU A 679 -34.88 -12.79 -22.86
C LEU A 679 -34.64 -13.46 -24.20
N MET A 680 -35.62 -13.40 -25.11
CA MET A 680 -35.55 -13.99 -26.44
C MET A 680 -34.65 -13.22 -27.41
N ARG A 681 -34.40 -11.94 -27.12
CA ARG A 681 -33.59 -11.04 -27.96
C ARG A 681 -32.57 -10.28 -27.12
N PRO A 682 -31.41 -9.93 -27.70
CA PRO A 682 -30.46 -9.05 -27.04
C PRO A 682 -31.11 -7.75 -26.61
N VAL A 683 -30.77 -7.29 -25.42
CA VAL A 683 -31.18 -5.98 -24.91
C VAL A 683 -30.50 -4.88 -25.72
N GLU A 684 -31.29 -3.98 -26.29
CA GLU A 684 -30.77 -2.82 -27.00
C GLU A 684 -30.14 -1.82 -26.03
N LEU A 685 -28.86 -1.51 -26.24
CA LEU A 685 -28.14 -0.56 -25.41
C LEU A 685 -28.21 0.82 -26.04
N ALA A 686 -28.91 1.74 -25.38
CA ALA A 686 -28.95 3.15 -25.78
C ALA A 686 -27.53 3.73 -25.84
N GLY A 687 -27.04 4.05 -27.04
CA GLY A 687 -25.74 4.70 -27.27
C GLY A 687 -24.81 4.00 -28.26
N LEU A 688 -24.92 2.67 -28.44
CA LEU A 688 -24.09 1.95 -29.43
C LEU A 688 -24.59 2.15 -30.88
N THR A 689 -25.90 2.34 -31.05
CA THR A 689 -26.56 2.51 -32.36
C THR A 689 -26.30 3.88 -33.00
N LYS A 690 -26.00 4.94 -32.21
CA LYS A 690 -25.72 6.27 -32.77
C LYS A 690 -24.40 6.33 -33.55
N GLN A 691 -23.36 5.63 -33.10
CA GLN A 691 -22.07 5.56 -33.80
C GLN A 691 -22.15 4.84 -35.16
N LYS A 692 -23.06 3.85 -35.29
CA LYS A 692 -23.26 3.12 -36.56
C LYS A 692 -23.98 3.98 -37.61
N ASN A 693 -24.87 4.88 -37.18
CA ASN A 693 -25.58 5.79 -38.07
C ASN A 693 -24.72 7.00 -38.47
N GLU A 694 -23.84 7.50 -37.61
CA GLU A 694 -22.89 8.56 -37.98
C GLU A 694 -21.81 8.06 -38.94
N ASN A 695 -21.24 6.86 -38.72
CA ASN A 695 -20.25 6.28 -39.64
C ASN A 695 -20.83 5.89 -41.01
N SER A 696 -22.11 5.50 -41.09
CA SER A 696 -22.78 5.22 -42.37
C SER A 696 -23.21 6.50 -43.12
N LEU A 697 -23.31 7.64 -42.43
CA LEU A 697 -23.54 8.94 -43.05
C LEU A 697 -22.24 9.58 -43.56
N THR A 698 -21.10 9.35 -42.91
CA THR A 698 -19.79 9.77 -43.44
C THR A 698 -19.32 8.92 -44.62
N GLU A 699 -19.60 7.61 -44.65
CA GLU A 699 -19.26 6.75 -45.81
C GLU A 699 -20.15 7.00 -47.05
N ARG A 700 -21.35 7.57 -46.90
CA ARG A 700 -22.20 7.96 -48.04
C ARG A 700 -21.85 9.33 -48.64
N ASN A 701 -21.09 10.15 -47.94
CA ASN A 701 -20.65 11.46 -48.42
C ASN A 701 -19.22 11.46 -48.99
N SER A 702 -18.58 10.29 -49.07
CA SER A 702 -17.24 10.08 -49.64
C SER A 702 -17.22 9.16 -50.87
N HIS A 703 -18.37 8.96 -51.53
CA HIS A 703 -18.48 8.30 -52.83
C HIS A 703 -19.02 9.22 -53.91
#